data_AF-A0A1M4SMT8-F1
#
_entry.id   AF-A0A1M4SMT8-F1
#
_cell.length_a   1.000
_cell.length_b   1.000
_cell.length_c   1.000
_cell.angle_alpha   90.00
_cell.angle_beta   90.00
_cell.angle_gamma   90.00
#
_symmetry.space_group_name_H-M   'P 1'
#
loop_
_entity.id
_entity.type
_entity.pdbx_description
1 polymer ?
#
loop_
_entity_poly.entity_id
_entity_poly.type
_entity_poly.pdbx_seq_one_letter_code
_entity_poly.pdbx_strand_id
1 'polypeptide(L)'
;MKELSKYPKDILSMGLFFLLLPFLMVPTWVYEYSTQKHLVFSIFYTIMFFYYFYKIQKEKYEIKYSLNHIYFSLFGLATVFSLISVLIQNKYYFRYSFEVAFYILMIVFVSYILTNRFGEKFEYIEAALFIFLITGFIIGFDGLLNKFYGFDLFFGKYGDPSKRITLRTTIGNPNFVSDYMGQMIPIAIYFALSKKSNMYKRFFSIISIFIMFWVLLFAQTRSIYLSFFLGMMIFTFFFTISILKNKDKEQINYIKSKRFIIPLILIILTFSFLVVMFNIPSPFNKSGEVVASKRFEAMTSVSSWDERTLSWLAAVEQWKDSNHPTNKIIGGGIATYPVYAVRYMADIQARNPEKFYYAWNNFKRAHNDYLQVLGETGLLGFIPIILLLFGLIVIFLKRVFKLKDFDKILMFNLFAWSLTIVAIHSFTEFPMHLHPNIMSALFIISIAVSEQFGETKKITIHKNTLKSLFIVFFIIGIIVSYLKIQSTAAEVYFKIGNTEYMKIDAYENVVKKQIPSILKQIDDKINQYKNYKVTNPVELQKVSNEIKNLEEQKQKYLSTKADYENKAFNSYKKAKEYFLKSLKANSAFGKSGFYLAQLLAKTPYRLMELDYNNLEKYMDMKTPEYAFMLNKFEGPIDLMPFNRPQIRDTIKRLYILLKNENNIQLSQALAYIQSIQDEIDQLESNYISFNEKNAYRLIAKLNVLIFQNLSNIEKFFNSNEKVVNEITILKEKYYNDFVHWFNKTIEILPGGWNRFPEWEDVYTEYMKIMFNFNNYLGYEKTIENIIEISKKEGKADYYMAKKFRGIPDKSFDFFESLYFHLKTNGMNDLAIKLSDAVIKNYKDVYDFYILYLEKYPDYRYKERVENFIKVYNFLKK
;
A
#
# COMPACT_ATOMS: atom_id res chain seq x y z
N MET A 1 -38.35 21.49 13.59
CA MET A 1 -38.39 20.62 14.80
C MET A 1 -39.61 19.69 14.84
N LYS A 2 -40.85 20.13 14.55
CA LYS A 2 -42.06 19.26 14.54
C LYS A 2 -42.05 18.09 13.52
N GLU A 3 -41.26 18.12 12.45
CA GLU A 3 -41.11 16.99 11.52
C GLU A 3 -40.03 15.99 11.94
N LEU A 4 -38.96 16.44 12.62
CA LEU A 4 -37.89 15.57 13.13
C LEU A 4 -38.37 14.68 14.28
N SER A 5 -39.40 15.09 15.02
CA SER A 5 -40.01 14.27 16.08
C SER A 5 -40.71 13.00 15.58
N LYS A 6 -40.92 12.85 14.25
CA LYS A 6 -41.52 11.65 13.64
C LYS A 6 -40.55 10.47 13.51
N TYR A 7 -39.24 10.71 13.57
CA TYR A 7 -38.22 9.67 13.42
C TYR A 7 -37.75 9.16 14.79
N PRO A 8 -37.59 7.84 14.97
CA PRO A 8 -36.96 7.29 16.17
C PRO A 8 -35.55 7.85 16.38
N LYS A 9 -35.15 8.08 17.64
CA LYS A 9 -33.84 8.62 18.00
C LYS A 9 -32.67 7.80 17.41
N ASP A 10 -32.80 6.47 17.32
CA ASP A 10 -31.79 5.61 16.73
C ASP A 10 -31.62 5.84 15.22
N ILE A 11 -32.72 6.04 14.48
CA ILE A 11 -32.68 6.35 13.05
C ILE A 11 -32.03 7.71 12.80
N LEU A 12 -32.37 8.73 13.61
CA LEU A 12 -31.74 10.06 13.53
C LEU A 12 -30.24 9.99 13.82
N SER A 13 -29.85 9.24 14.85
CA SER A 13 -28.44 9.08 15.24
C SER A 13 -27.62 8.39 14.14
N MET A 14 -28.14 7.30 13.55
CA MET A 14 -27.51 6.64 12.41
C MET A 14 -27.47 7.52 11.16
N GLY A 15 -28.53 8.29 10.90
CA GLY A 15 -28.55 9.26 9.80
C GLY A 15 -27.47 10.33 9.94
N LEU A 16 -27.32 10.92 11.13
CA LEU A 16 -26.24 11.88 11.41
C LEU A 16 -24.86 11.22 11.24
N PHE A 17 -24.70 9.98 11.69
CA PHE A 17 -23.47 9.23 11.51
C PHE A 17 -23.15 8.98 10.02
N PHE A 18 -24.13 8.59 9.19
CA PHE A 18 -23.95 8.45 7.73
C PHE A 18 -23.58 9.76 7.05
N LEU A 19 -24.09 10.89 7.56
CA LEU A 19 -23.74 12.21 7.04
C LEU A 19 -22.27 12.57 7.32
N LEU A 20 -21.79 12.34 8.55
CA LEU A 20 -20.49 12.85 8.99
C LEU A 20 -19.31 11.96 8.59
N LEU A 21 -19.53 10.64 8.54
CA LEU A 21 -18.46 9.66 8.36
C LEU A 21 -17.66 9.81 7.04
N PRO A 22 -18.27 10.10 5.87
CA PRO A 22 -17.51 10.30 4.64
C PRO A 22 -16.51 11.45 4.70
N PHE A 23 -16.81 12.50 5.48
CA PHE A 23 -15.99 13.70 5.62
C PHE A 23 -14.87 13.57 6.66
N LEU A 24 -14.89 12.50 7.46
CA LEU A 24 -13.90 12.31 8.50
C LEU A 24 -12.52 12.00 7.91
N MET A 25 -11.65 12.99 7.93
CA MET A 25 -10.22 12.84 7.67
C MET A 25 -9.47 14.01 8.32
N VAL A 26 -8.47 13.68 9.15
CA VAL A 26 -7.53 14.66 9.72
C VAL A 26 -6.14 14.32 9.18
N PRO A 27 -5.70 14.94 8.07
CA PRO A 27 -4.44 14.60 7.42
C PRO A 27 -3.23 14.88 8.28
N THR A 28 -3.31 15.71 9.31
CA THR A 28 -2.17 15.93 10.23
C THR A 28 -1.94 14.74 11.14
N TRP A 29 -2.95 13.89 11.37
CA TRP A 29 -2.87 12.76 12.29
C TRP A 29 -2.46 11.46 11.59
N VAL A 30 -3.04 11.15 10.44
CA VAL A 30 -2.83 9.87 9.73
C VAL A 30 -2.46 10.08 8.26
N TYR A 31 -1.96 9.05 7.60
CA TYR A 31 -1.76 9.01 6.15
C TYR A 31 -2.91 8.28 5.45
N GLU A 32 -3.40 7.19 6.03
CA GLU A 32 -4.45 6.33 5.49
C GLU A 32 -5.85 6.91 5.78
N TYR A 33 -6.61 7.14 4.71
CA TYR A 33 -7.96 7.72 4.78
C TYR A 33 -9.00 6.81 5.44
N SER A 34 -8.72 5.52 5.55
CA SER A 34 -9.62 4.51 6.10
C SER A 34 -9.51 4.36 7.62
N THR A 35 -8.34 4.58 8.21
CA THR A 35 -8.05 4.29 9.63
C THR A 35 -9.05 4.98 10.57
N GLN A 36 -9.20 6.30 10.44
CA GLN A 36 -10.09 7.10 11.27
C GLN A 36 -11.57 6.73 11.09
N LYS A 37 -11.97 6.42 9.86
CA LYS A 37 -13.36 6.04 9.54
C LYS A 37 -13.72 4.68 10.15
N HIS A 38 -12.81 3.71 10.10
CA HIS A 38 -13.02 2.42 10.76
C HIS A 38 -13.12 2.55 12.29
N LEU A 39 -12.30 3.41 12.89
CA LEU A 39 -12.34 3.70 14.33
C LEU A 39 -13.67 4.33 14.75
N VAL A 40 -14.11 5.39 14.06
CA VAL A 40 -15.35 6.08 14.43
C VAL A 40 -16.57 5.17 14.20
N PHE A 41 -16.55 4.33 13.16
CA PHE A 41 -17.55 3.29 12.98
C PHE A 41 -17.60 2.28 14.12
N SER A 42 -16.45 1.76 14.57
CA SER A 42 -16.44 0.78 15.66
C SER A 42 -16.94 1.36 16.97
N ILE A 43 -16.54 2.59 17.30
CA ILE A 43 -17.02 3.27 18.51
C ILE A 43 -18.53 3.52 18.42
N PHE A 44 -19.00 4.07 17.30
CA PHE A 44 -20.42 4.36 17.12
C PHE A 44 -21.28 3.11 17.26
N TYR A 45 -20.93 2.02 16.59
CA TYR A 45 -21.73 0.80 16.67
C TYR A 45 -21.59 0.06 18.00
N THR A 46 -20.46 0.16 18.69
CA THR A 46 -20.34 -0.29 20.09
C THR A 46 -21.36 0.41 20.98
N ILE A 47 -21.48 1.74 20.88
CA ILE A 47 -22.48 2.53 21.61
C ILE A 47 -23.90 2.11 21.20
N MET A 48 -24.13 1.87 19.90
CA MET A 48 -25.43 1.42 19.42
C MET A 48 -25.81 0.03 19.93
N PHE A 49 -24.87 -0.91 20.06
CA PHE A 49 -25.15 -2.23 20.63
C PHE A 49 -25.57 -2.14 22.09
N PHE A 50 -24.90 -1.28 22.87
CA PHE A 50 -25.31 -0.99 24.24
C PHE A 50 -26.70 -0.33 24.31
N TYR A 51 -26.95 0.64 23.44
CA TYR A 51 -28.26 1.28 23.33
C TYR A 51 -29.38 0.27 23.03
N TYR A 52 -29.16 -0.63 22.06
CA TYR A 52 -30.14 -1.65 21.72
C TYR A 52 -30.31 -2.70 22.83
N PHE A 53 -29.24 -3.08 23.52
CA PHE A 53 -29.32 -3.93 24.71
C PHE A 53 -30.31 -3.35 25.75
N TYR A 54 -30.22 -2.05 26.04
CA TYR A 54 -31.12 -1.38 26.98
C TYR A 54 -32.55 -1.25 26.46
N LYS A 55 -32.74 -1.06 25.15
CA LYS A 55 -34.05 -0.93 24.50
C LYS A 55 -34.84 -2.26 24.44
N ILE A 56 -34.21 -3.39 24.72
CA ILE A 56 -34.88 -4.70 24.76
C ILE A 56 -35.72 -4.82 26.04
N GLN A 57 -37.02 -4.64 25.88
CA GLN A 57 -38.03 -4.66 26.95
C GLN A 57 -39.13 -5.70 26.71
N LYS A 58 -39.51 -5.97 25.45
CA LYS A 58 -40.55 -6.95 25.11
C LYS A 58 -40.07 -8.37 25.37
N GLU A 59 -40.96 -9.29 25.75
CA GLU A 59 -40.60 -10.70 25.99
C GLU A 59 -40.05 -11.42 24.74
N LYS A 60 -40.61 -11.11 23.57
CA LYS A 60 -40.24 -11.72 22.31
C LYS A 60 -40.07 -10.65 21.24
N TYR A 61 -39.05 -10.83 20.41
CA TYR A 61 -38.76 -9.99 19.25
C TYR A 61 -38.79 -10.83 17.99
N GLU A 62 -39.42 -10.30 16.94
CA GLU A 62 -39.39 -10.91 15.61
C GLU A 62 -38.24 -10.29 14.81
N ILE A 63 -37.24 -11.11 14.47
CA ILE A 63 -36.12 -10.70 13.62
C ILE A 63 -36.36 -11.20 12.20
N LYS A 64 -36.33 -10.26 11.26
CA LYS A 64 -36.49 -10.50 9.83
C LYS A 64 -35.13 -10.67 9.18
N TYR A 65 -34.99 -11.69 8.36
CA TYR A 65 -33.74 -12.00 7.67
C TYR A 65 -33.98 -12.64 6.31
N SER A 66 -32.91 -12.71 5.51
CA SER A 66 -32.88 -13.38 4.21
C SER A 66 -31.76 -14.42 4.17
N LEU A 67 -31.75 -15.29 3.17
CA LEU A 67 -30.64 -16.23 2.96
C LEU A 67 -29.29 -15.51 2.79
N ASN A 68 -29.28 -14.31 2.20
CA ASN A 68 -28.07 -13.50 2.04
C ASN A 68 -27.48 -13.07 3.38
N HIS A 69 -28.29 -12.86 4.42
CA HIS A 69 -27.75 -12.62 5.76
C HIS A 69 -27.04 -13.86 6.32
N ILE A 70 -27.54 -15.06 6.03
CA ILE A 70 -26.87 -16.30 6.42
C ILE A 70 -25.54 -16.43 5.67
N TYR A 71 -25.52 -16.22 4.35
CA TYR A 71 -24.28 -16.26 3.56
C TYR A 71 -23.26 -15.24 4.08
N PHE A 72 -23.70 -14.02 4.41
CA PHE A 72 -22.82 -13.01 4.97
C PHE A 72 -22.31 -13.38 6.38
N SER A 73 -23.14 -14.03 7.19
CA SER A 73 -22.75 -14.53 8.51
C SER A 73 -21.74 -15.68 8.43
N LEU A 74 -21.92 -16.60 7.47
CA LEU A 74 -20.96 -17.66 7.20
C LEU A 74 -19.62 -17.10 6.74
N PHE A 75 -19.61 -16.06 5.91
CA PHE A 75 -18.38 -15.34 5.57
C PHE A 75 -17.72 -14.72 6.81
N GLY A 76 -18.49 -14.04 7.66
CA GLY A 76 -17.99 -13.48 8.92
C GLY A 76 -17.33 -14.54 9.80
N LEU A 77 -17.96 -15.72 9.96
CA LEU A 77 -17.38 -16.84 10.70
C LEU A 77 -16.13 -17.41 10.02
N ALA A 78 -16.12 -17.52 8.69
CA ALA A 78 -14.96 -17.97 7.94
C ALA A 78 -13.73 -17.08 8.17
N THR A 79 -13.92 -15.76 8.31
CA THR A 79 -12.80 -14.85 8.65
C THR A 79 -12.22 -15.16 10.03
N VAL A 80 -13.04 -15.56 11.00
CA VAL A 80 -12.56 -16.00 12.33
C VAL A 80 -11.84 -17.34 12.24
N PHE A 81 -12.37 -18.30 11.47
CA PHE A 81 -11.69 -19.59 11.28
C PHE A 81 -10.32 -19.44 10.59
N SER A 82 -10.18 -18.47 9.67
CA SER A 82 -8.90 -18.17 9.03
C SER A 82 -7.80 -17.74 10.01
N LEU A 83 -8.15 -17.26 11.21
CA LEU A 83 -7.19 -16.89 12.25
C LEU A 83 -6.37 -18.08 12.75
N ILE A 84 -6.88 -19.31 12.60
CA ILE A 84 -6.13 -20.54 12.91
C ILE A 84 -4.87 -20.61 12.04
N SER A 85 -4.99 -20.33 10.73
CA SER A 85 -3.84 -20.27 9.83
C SER A 85 -2.85 -19.19 10.24
N VAL A 86 -3.33 -18.02 10.70
CA VAL A 86 -2.44 -16.95 11.18
C VAL A 86 -1.69 -17.37 12.45
N LEU A 87 -2.35 -18.04 13.40
CA LEU A 87 -1.69 -18.53 14.62
C LEU A 87 -0.56 -19.52 14.30
N ILE A 88 -0.78 -20.41 13.31
CA ILE A 88 0.18 -21.43 12.90
C ILE A 88 1.31 -20.82 12.07
N GLN A 89 0.97 -19.99 11.08
CA GLN A 89 1.91 -19.51 10.07
C GLN A 89 2.66 -18.25 10.51
N ASN A 90 2.00 -17.36 11.27
CA ASN A 90 2.55 -16.07 11.67
C ASN A 90 1.86 -15.48 12.90
N LYS A 91 2.12 -16.08 14.07
CA LYS A 91 1.52 -15.67 15.35
C LYS A 91 1.71 -14.18 15.69
N TYR A 92 2.79 -13.55 15.22
CA TYR A 92 3.08 -12.14 15.47
C TYR A 92 2.14 -11.19 14.72
N TYR A 93 1.57 -11.64 13.60
CA TYR A 93 0.59 -10.89 12.83
C TYR A 93 -0.86 -11.11 13.29
N PHE A 94 -1.09 -12.08 14.19
CA PHE A 94 -2.42 -12.49 14.67
C PHE A 94 -3.28 -11.31 15.13
N ARG A 95 -2.72 -10.37 15.91
CA ARG A 95 -3.46 -9.23 16.45
C ARG A 95 -4.08 -8.37 15.34
N TYR A 96 -3.42 -8.20 14.20
CA TYR A 96 -3.96 -7.43 13.07
C TYR A 96 -5.08 -8.19 12.35
N SER A 97 -4.86 -9.47 12.02
CA SER A 97 -5.90 -10.31 11.42
C SER A 97 -7.12 -10.46 12.33
N PHE A 98 -6.91 -10.58 13.65
CA PHE A 98 -7.97 -10.64 14.65
C PHE A 98 -8.80 -9.36 14.66
N GLU A 99 -8.16 -8.19 14.64
CA GLU A 99 -8.85 -6.89 14.53
C GLU A 99 -9.76 -6.85 13.28
N VAL A 100 -9.26 -7.33 12.14
CA VAL A 100 -10.01 -7.33 10.87
C VAL A 100 -11.17 -8.33 10.90
N ALA A 101 -10.97 -9.57 11.38
CA ALA A 101 -12.01 -10.60 11.46
C ALA A 101 -13.20 -10.14 12.32
N PHE A 102 -12.93 -9.63 13.51
CA PHE A 102 -13.99 -9.18 14.42
C PHE A 102 -14.65 -7.88 13.96
N TYR A 103 -13.93 -7.02 13.24
CA TYR A 103 -14.53 -5.88 12.56
C TYR A 103 -15.51 -6.31 11.46
N ILE A 104 -15.20 -7.36 10.69
CA ILE A 104 -16.13 -7.95 9.70
C ILE A 104 -17.36 -8.55 10.39
N LEU A 105 -17.20 -9.30 11.49
CA LEU A 105 -18.34 -9.79 12.28
C LEU A 105 -19.26 -8.67 12.77
N MET A 106 -18.67 -7.56 13.20
CA MET A 106 -19.44 -6.38 13.58
C MET A 106 -20.23 -5.81 12.40
N ILE A 107 -19.64 -5.71 11.20
CA ILE A 107 -20.34 -5.29 9.97
C ILE A 107 -21.50 -6.26 9.64
N VAL A 108 -21.28 -7.57 9.78
CA VAL A 108 -22.33 -8.58 9.60
C VAL A 108 -23.50 -8.30 10.54
N PHE A 109 -23.25 -8.07 11.83
CA PHE A 109 -24.32 -7.80 12.78
C PHE A 109 -25.03 -6.46 12.53
N VAL A 110 -24.29 -5.44 12.08
CA VAL A 110 -24.87 -4.17 11.63
C VAL A 110 -25.83 -4.38 10.46
N SER A 111 -25.56 -5.30 9.53
CA SER A 111 -26.49 -5.58 8.42
C SER A 111 -27.87 -6.01 8.91
N TYR A 112 -27.95 -6.85 9.96
CA TYR A 112 -29.22 -7.25 10.56
C TYR A 112 -29.95 -6.06 11.19
N ILE A 113 -29.23 -5.16 11.87
CA ILE A 113 -29.79 -3.94 12.45
C ILE A 113 -30.37 -3.06 11.35
N LEU A 114 -29.62 -2.82 10.26
CA LEU A 114 -30.07 -1.98 9.15
C LEU A 114 -31.34 -2.56 8.50
N THR A 115 -31.34 -3.86 8.17
CA THR A 115 -32.50 -4.55 7.59
C THR A 115 -33.74 -4.43 8.49
N ASN A 116 -33.61 -4.62 9.79
CA ASN A 116 -34.76 -4.67 10.72
C ASN A 116 -35.22 -3.28 11.19
N ARG A 117 -34.32 -2.30 11.29
CA ARG A 117 -34.66 -0.96 11.78
C ARG A 117 -35.07 -0.02 10.66
N PHE A 118 -34.28 0.08 9.60
CA PHE A 118 -34.62 0.92 8.45
C PHE A 118 -35.66 0.23 7.55
N GLY A 119 -35.66 -1.10 7.46
CA GLY A 119 -36.68 -1.86 6.72
C GLY A 119 -38.09 -1.82 7.34
N GLU A 120 -38.26 -1.24 8.54
CA GLU A 120 -39.58 -1.10 9.18
C GLU A 120 -40.51 -0.16 8.41
N LYS A 121 -39.96 0.95 7.89
CA LYS A 121 -40.72 1.97 7.17
C LYS A 121 -39.95 2.47 5.96
N PHE A 122 -40.67 2.63 4.85
CA PHE A 122 -40.07 3.10 3.59
C PHE A 122 -39.49 4.51 3.72
N GLU A 123 -40.11 5.38 4.52
CA GLU A 123 -39.64 6.75 4.76
C GLU A 123 -38.26 6.79 5.44
N TYR A 124 -37.94 5.80 6.30
CA TYR A 124 -36.62 5.72 6.94
C TYR A 124 -35.53 5.43 5.92
N ILE A 125 -35.83 4.56 4.95
CA ILE A 125 -34.93 4.24 3.84
C ILE A 125 -34.70 5.49 3.00
N GLU A 126 -35.78 6.17 2.59
CA GLU A 126 -35.67 7.40 1.79
C GLU A 126 -34.86 8.48 2.52
N ALA A 127 -35.07 8.66 3.82
CA ALA A 127 -34.30 9.64 4.61
C ALA A 127 -32.80 9.33 4.60
N ALA A 128 -32.41 8.08 4.84
CA ALA A 128 -31.00 7.68 4.83
C ALA A 128 -30.36 7.78 3.44
N LEU A 129 -31.06 7.36 2.38
CA LEU A 129 -30.56 7.48 1.01
C LEU A 129 -30.39 8.95 0.59
N PHE A 130 -31.28 9.83 1.03
CA PHE A 130 -31.15 11.26 0.78
C PHE A 130 -29.91 11.85 1.50
N ILE A 131 -29.58 11.35 2.69
CA ILE A 131 -28.34 11.72 3.39
C ILE A 131 -27.10 11.25 2.61
N PHE A 132 -27.09 10.02 2.12
CA PHE A 132 -26.01 9.54 1.26
C PHE A 132 -25.88 10.38 -0.03
N LEU A 133 -27.01 10.79 -0.63
CA LEU A 133 -27.01 11.71 -1.77
C LEU A 133 -26.40 13.08 -1.43
N ILE A 134 -26.71 13.65 -0.26
CA ILE A 134 -26.11 14.92 0.18
C ILE A 134 -24.60 14.79 0.31
N THR A 135 -24.11 13.69 0.89
CA THR A 135 -22.66 13.47 1.00
C THR A 135 -22.00 13.26 -0.36
N GLY A 136 -22.66 12.55 -1.29
CA GLY A 136 -22.24 12.42 -2.68
C GLY A 136 -22.11 13.78 -3.39
N PHE A 137 -23.09 14.66 -3.21
CA PHE A 137 -23.04 16.02 -3.74
C PHE A 137 -21.85 16.81 -3.20
N ILE A 138 -21.65 16.83 -1.88
CA ILE A 138 -20.57 17.61 -1.25
C ILE A 138 -19.20 17.11 -1.71
N ILE A 139 -18.99 15.79 -1.72
CA ILE A 139 -17.73 15.19 -2.17
C ILE A 139 -17.52 15.41 -3.67
N GLY A 140 -18.59 15.35 -4.48
CA GLY A 140 -18.51 15.63 -5.91
C GLY A 140 -18.13 17.09 -6.17
N PHE A 141 -18.75 18.02 -5.45
CA PHE A 141 -18.43 19.44 -5.55
C PHE A 141 -16.98 19.72 -5.12
N ASP A 142 -16.55 19.14 -4.00
CA ASP A 142 -15.16 19.20 -3.52
C ASP A 142 -14.16 18.64 -4.55
N GLY A 143 -14.50 17.53 -5.20
CA GLY A 143 -13.69 16.95 -6.28
C GLY A 143 -13.51 17.90 -7.46
N LEU A 144 -14.57 18.61 -7.88
CA LEU A 144 -14.49 19.62 -8.94
C LEU A 144 -13.68 20.84 -8.48
N LEU A 145 -13.91 21.32 -7.26
CA LEU A 145 -13.17 22.43 -6.66
C LEU A 145 -11.67 22.15 -6.65
N ASN A 146 -11.28 20.94 -6.23
CA ASN A 146 -9.89 20.51 -6.22
C ASN A 146 -9.35 20.41 -7.64
N LYS A 147 -10.10 19.80 -8.56
CA LYS A 147 -9.66 19.63 -9.95
C LYS A 147 -9.43 20.98 -10.63
N PHE A 148 -10.34 21.93 -10.51
CA PHE A 148 -10.24 23.21 -11.24
C PHE A 148 -9.35 24.25 -10.54
N TYR A 149 -9.42 24.34 -9.22
CA TYR A 149 -8.80 25.43 -8.46
C TYR A 149 -7.65 24.97 -7.54
N GLY A 150 -7.38 23.67 -7.46
CA GLY A 150 -6.36 23.12 -6.55
C GLY A 150 -6.73 23.24 -5.07
N PHE A 151 -8.01 23.46 -4.78
CA PHE A 151 -8.53 23.70 -3.43
C PHE A 151 -9.50 22.59 -3.01
N ASP A 152 -9.32 22.06 -1.80
CA ASP A 152 -10.18 21.08 -1.15
C ASP A 152 -10.92 21.75 0.02
N LEU A 153 -12.23 21.51 0.14
CA LEU A 153 -13.09 22.10 1.17
C LEU A 153 -12.60 21.83 2.60
N PHE A 154 -11.97 20.67 2.82
CA PHE A 154 -11.55 20.22 4.14
C PHE A 154 -10.06 20.42 4.38
N PHE A 155 -9.23 20.44 3.33
CA PHE A 155 -7.77 20.51 3.44
C PHE A 155 -7.13 21.79 2.89
N GLY A 156 -7.90 22.69 2.28
CA GLY A 156 -7.39 23.91 1.65
C GLY A 156 -6.61 23.62 0.36
N LYS A 157 -5.52 24.35 0.10
CA LYS A 157 -4.68 24.10 -1.08
C LYS A 157 -3.99 22.75 -0.95
N TYR A 158 -4.42 21.78 -1.75
CA TYR A 158 -3.99 20.39 -1.58
C TYR A 158 -3.75 19.69 -2.92
N GLY A 159 -2.48 19.41 -3.20
CA GLY A 159 -2.04 18.72 -4.40
C GLY A 159 -2.00 19.61 -5.65
N ASP A 160 -1.53 19.02 -6.75
CA ASP A 160 -1.46 19.65 -8.06
C ASP A 160 -2.75 19.36 -8.87
N PRO A 161 -3.59 20.36 -9.17
CA PRO A 161 -4.87 20.19 -9.87
C PRO A 161 -4.79 19.56 -11.27
N SER A 162 -3.60 19.48 -11.88
CA SER A 162 -3.39 18.77 -13.15
C SER A 162 -3.31 17.25 -12.98
N LYS A 163 -3.05 16.74 -11.76
CA LYS A 163 -2.83 15.29 -11.54
C LYS A 163 -4.12 14.59 -11.16
N ARG A 164 -4.43 13.45 -11.81
CA ARG A 164 -5.58 12.59 -11.49
C ARG A 164 -5.69 12.27 -9.99
N ILE A 165 -4.56 12.05 -9.32
CA ILE A 165 -4.49 11.63 -7.90
C ILE A 165 -5.04 12.70 -6.93
N THR A 166 -5.31 13.93 -7.37
CA THR A 166 -5.87 14.97 -6.50
C THR A 166 -7.39 14.89 -6.35
N LEU A 167 -8.08 14.14 -7.22
CA LEU A 167 -9.50 13.78 -7.09
C LEU A 167 -9.78 12.80 -5.95
N ARG A 168 -9.00 12.88 -4.87
CA ARG A 168 -9.12 12.01 -3.71
C ARG A 168 -10.15 12.49 -2.70
N THR A 169 -10.34 13.81 -2.57
CA THR A 169 -11.19 14.44 -1.54
C THR A 169 -10.93 13.84 -0.13
N THR A 170 -11.93 13.87 0.75
CA THR A 170 -11.92 13.17 2.05
C THR A 170 -12.06 11.64 1.95
N ILE A 171 -12.29 11.11 0.76
CA ILE A 171 -12.46 9.66 0.49
C ILE A 171 -11.10 8.96 0.35
N GLY A 172 -10.14 9.55 -0.38
CA GLY A 172 -8.72 9.17 -0.40
C GLY A 172 -8.12 8.79 -1.76
N ASN A 173 -8.84 8.10 -2.66
CA ASN A 173 -8.32 7.73 -3.98
C ASN A 173 -9.39 8.00 -5.06
N PRO A 174 -9.01 8.51 -6.25
CA PRO A 174 -9.95 8.74 -7.35
C PRO A 174 -10.81 7.51 -7.69
N ASN A 175 -10.26 6.30 -7.61
CA ASN A 175 -11.01 5.06 -7.83
C ASN A 175 -12.19 4.94 -6.85
N PHE A 176 -11.95 5.20 -5.57
CA PHE A 176 -12.98 5.12 -4.53
C PHE A 176 -13.97 6.27 -4.60
N VAL A 177 -13.52 7.48 -4.97
CA VAL A 177 -14.41 8.62 -5.19
C VAL A 177 -15.37 8.31 -6.33
N SER A 178 -14.87 7.84 -7.47
CA SER A 178 -15.74 7.47 -8.58
C SER A 178 -16.68 6.31 -8.25
N ASP A 179 -16.27 5.37 -7.40
CA ASP A 179 -17.12 4.26 -6.99
C ASP A 179 -18.26 4.76 -6.10
N TYR A 180 -17.95 5.61 -5.12
CA TYR A 180 -18.95 6.26 -4.27
C TYR A 180 -19.93 7.09 -5.11
N MET A 181 -19.43 7.92 -6.03
CA MET A 181 -20.28 8.68 -6.97
C MET A 181 -21.14 7.78 -7.83
N GLY A 182 -20.54 6.71 -8.39
CA GLY A 182 -21.25 5.71 -9.18
C GLY A 182 -22.39 5.08 -8.40
N GLN A 183 -22.19 4.75 -7.13
CA GLN A 183 -23.24 4.22 -6.26
C GLN A 183 -24.35 5.22 -5.95
N MET A 184 -24.03 6.53 -5.88
CA MET A 184 -24.98 7.60 -5.52
C MET A 184 -25.79 8.17 -6.68
N ILE A 185 -25.29 8.11 -7.92
CA ILE A 185 -26.04 8.57 -9.11
C ILE A 185 -27.40 7.86 -9.25
N PRO A 186 -27.50 6.51 -9.14
CA PRO A 186 -28.80 5.83 -9.14
C PRO A 186 -29.74 6.33 -8.04
N ILE A 187 -29.21 6.65 -6.86
CA ILE A 187 -30.01 7.19 -5.74
C ILE A 187 -30.53 8.61 -6.06
N ALA A 188 -29.72 9.43 -6.73
CA ALA A 188 -30.16 10.73 -7.23
C ALA A 188 -31.28 10.58 -8.27
N ILE A 189 -31.15 9.63 -9.19
CA ILE A 189 -32.17 9.34 -10.21
C ILE A 189 -33.50 8.93 -9.55
N TYR A 190 -33.46 8.17 -8.45
CA TYR A 190 -34.65 7.83 -7.67
C TYR A 190 -35.40 9.10 -7.22
N PHE A 191 -34.72 10.02 -6.53
CA PHE A 191 -35.35 11.24 -6.03
C PHE A 191 -35.74 12.23 -7.15
N ALA A 192 -35.07 12.19 -8.30
CA ALA A 192 -35.45 12.99 -9.47
C ALA A 192 -36.75 12.49 -10.11
N LEU A 193 -37.01 11.17 -10.11
CA LEU A 193 -38.13 10.54 -10.83
C LEU A 193 -39.29 10.06 -9.93
N SER A 194 -39.07 9.95 -8.62
CA SER A 194 -40.04 9.42 -7.64
C SER A 194 -41.34 10.24 -7.56
N LYS A 195 -42.49 9.55 -7.40
CA LYS A 195 -43.81 10.18 -7.22
C LYS A 195 -43.87 11.02 -5.95
N LYS A 196 -43.22 10.56 -4.88
CA LYS A 196 -43.20 11.17 -3.54
C LYS A 196 -42.26 12.36 -3.41
N SER A 197 -41.35 12.56 -4.37
CA SER A 197 -40.36 13.62 -4.28
C SER A 197 -40.94 15.00 -4.60
N ASN A 198 -40.74 15.93 -3.67
CA ASN A 198 -41.07 17.34 -3.86
C ASN A 198 -40.10 18.03 -4.85
N MET A 199 -40.43 19.25 -5.27
CA MET A 199 -39.66 19.97 -6.29
C MET A 199 -38.21 20.24 -5.85
N TYR A 200 -37.98 20.58 -4.59
CA TYR A 200 -36.63 20.81 -4.05
C TYR A 200 -35.75 19.56 -4.13
N LYS A 201 -36.27 18.39 -3.71
CA LYS A 201 -35.54 17.12 -3.81
C LYS A 201 -35.19 16.77 -5.26
N ARG A 202 -36.12 17.00 -6.18
CA ARG A 202 -35.90 16.74 -7.62
C ARG A 202 -34.82 17.63 -8.19
N PHE A 203 -34.91 18.94 -7.94
CA PHE A 203 -33.94 19.90 -8.42
C PHE A 203 -32.54 19.61 -7.86
N PHE A 204 -32.44 19.40 -6.54
CA PHE A 204 -31.19 19.01 -5.89
C PHE A 204 -30.61 17.73 -6.52
N SER A 205 -31.45 16.72 -6.77
CA SER A 205 -31.00 15.46 -7.35
C SER A 205 -30.46 15.61 -8.77
N ILE A 206 -31.06 16.45 -9.61
CA ILE A 206 -30.58 16.70 -10.97
C ILE A 206 -29.21 17.39 -10.94
N ILE A 207 -29.02 18.38 -10.06
CA ILE A 207 -27.71 19.03 -9.87
C ILE A 207 -26.68 18.01 -9.36
N SER A 208 -27.06 17.18 -8.39
CA SER A 208 -26.18 16.13 -7.88
C SER A 208 -25.76 15.14 -8.97
N ILE A 209 -26.67 14.72 -9.86
CA ILE A 209 -26.32 13.87 -11.02
C ILE A 209 -25.27 14.56 -11.90
N PHE A 210 -25.48 15.84 -12.22
CA PHE A 210 -24.56 16.61 -13.04
C PHE A 210 -23.15 16.65 -12.43
N ILE A 211 -23.04 17.04 -11.15
CA ILE A 211 -21.75 17.14 -10.45
C ILE A 211 -21.08 15.77 -10.31
N MET A 212 -21.81 14.77 -9.83
CA MET A 212 -21.23 13.44 -9.57
C MET A 212 -20.80 12.75 -10.87
N PHE A 213 -21.57 12.88 -11.95
CA PHE A 213 -21.19 12.32 -13.25
C PHE A 213 -19.98 13.05 -13.85
N TRP A 214 -19.88 14.37 -13.67
CA TRP A 214 -18.72 15.14 -14.08
C TRP A 214 -17.44 14.65 -13.38
N VAL A 215 -17.47 14.45 -12.05
CA VAL A 215 -16.33 13.89 -11.31
C VAL A 215 -16.03 12.45 -11.75
N LEU A 216 -17.05 11.63 -11.99
CA LEU A 216 -16.88 10.26 -12.49
C LEU A 216 -16.10 10.25 -13.82
N LEU A 217 -16.41 11.17 -14.75
CA LEU A 217 -15.65 11.32 -16.00
C LEU A 217 -14.20 11.78 -15.77
N PHE A 218 -13.97 12.68 -14.80
CA PHE A 218 -12.60 13.09 -14.44
C PHE A 218 -11.79 11.99 -13.74
N ALA A 219 -12.44 11.09 -13.01
CA ALA A 219 -11.76 10.02 -12.29
C ALA A 219 -11.16 8.96 -13.23
N GLN A 220 -11.61 8.84 -14.48
CA GLN A 220 -11.02 7.94 -15.50
C GLN A 220 -10.88 6.46 -15.06
N THR A 221 -11.76 5.97 -14.19
CA THR A 221 -11.71 4.60 -13.68
C THR A 221 -12.49 3.65 -14.59
N ARG A 222 -11.76 2.86 -15.39
CA ARG A 222 -12.31 2.01 -16.48
C ARG A 222 -13.42 1.05 -16.03
N SER A 223 -13.19 0.33 -14.93
CA SER A 223 -14.13 -0.66 -14.40
C SER A 223 -15.44 -0.02 -13.94
N ILE A 224 -15.39 1.23 -13.47
CA ILE A 224 -16.58 1.98 -13.06
C ILE A 224 -17.39 2.44 -14.27
N TYR A 225 -16.77 2.79 -15.40
CA TYR A 225 -17.54 3.12 -16.60
C TYR A 225 -18.29 1.90 -17.11
N LEU A 226 -17.60 0.77 -17.25
CA LEU A 226 -18.21 -0.48 -17.67
C LEU A 226 -19.38 -0.87 -16.75
N SER A 227 -19.15 -0.86 -15.44
CA SER A 227 -20.17 -1.27 -14.47
C SER A 227 -21.32 -0.28 -14.34
N PHE A 228 -21.06 1.02 -14.53
CA PHE A 228 -22.08 2.06 -14.57
C PHE A 228 -23.02 1.85 -15.77
N PHE A 229 -22.51 1.70 -16.98
CA PHE A 229 -23.37 1.52 -18.17
C PHE A 229 -24.07 0.16 -18.17
N LEU A 230 -23.41 -0.90 -17.73
CA LEU A 230 -24.06 -2.22 -17.58
C LEU A 230 -25.18 -2.18 -16.54
N GLY A 231 -24.96 -1.54 -15.38
CA GLY A 231 -26.00 -1.35 -14.39
C GLY A 231 -27.17 -0.49 -14.89
N MET A 232 -26.90 0.53 -15.71
CA MET A 232 -27.92 1.34 -16.38
C MET A 232 -28.77 0.51 -17.36
N MET A 233 -28.14 -0.39 -18.12
CA MET A 233 -28.85 -1.31 -19.03
C MET A 233 -29.74 -2.28 -18.26
N ILE A 234 -29.21 -2.90 -17.19
CA ILE A 234 -29.98 -3.77 -16.29
C ILE A 234 -31.17 -3.01 -15.71
N PHE A 235 -30.95 -1.82 -15.16
CA PHE A 235 -32.02 -0.95 -14.65
C PHE A 235 -33.09 -0.71 -15.72
N THR A 236 -32.70 -0.23 -16.90
CA THR A 236 -33.64 0.15 -17.97
C THR A 236 -34.48 -1.05 -18.41
N PHE A 237 -33.85 -2.21 -18.61
CA PHE A 237 -34.51 -3.43 -19.03
C PHE A 237 -35.53 -3.91 -17.98
N PHE A 238 -35.08 -4.10 -16.72
CA PHE A 238 -35.95 -4.65 -15.68
C PHE A 238 -37.02 -3.67 -15.21
N PHE A 239 -36.72 -2.37 -15.11
CA PHE A 239 -37.71 -1.34 -14.78
C PHE A 239 -38.82 -1.32 -15.83
N THR A 240 -38.47 -1.29 -17.13
CA THR A 240 -39.45 -1.28 -18.21
C THR A 240 -40.34 -2.51 -18.17
N ILE A 241 -39.76 -3.70 -18.03
CA ILE A 241 -40.55 -4.95 -17.97
C ILE A 241 -41.45 -4.98 -16.73
N SER A 242 -40.98 -4.54 -15.56
CA SER A 242 -41.79 -4.50 -14.34
C SER A 242 -43.01 -3.58 -14.50
N ILE A 243 -42.84 -2.40 -15.09
CA ILE A 243 -43.94 -1.48 -15.37
C ILE A 243 -44.93 -2.09 -16.37
N LEU A 244 -44.43 -2.68 -17.47
CA LEU A 244 -45.28 -3.28 -18.50
C LEU A 244 -46.06 -4.50 -17.97
N LYS A 245 -45.45 -5.32 -17.11
CA LYS A 245 -46.10 -6.49 -16.51
C LYS A 245 -47.18 -6.12 -15.50
N ASN A 246 -46.97 -5.06 -14.70
CA ASN A 246 -47.96 -4.63 -13.71
C ASN A 246 -49.24 -4.08 -14.35
N LYS A 247 -49.18 -3.55 -15.58
CA LYS A 247 -50.32 -2.98 -16.34
C LYS A 247 -51.14 -1.94 -15.53
N ASP A 248 -50.52 -1.31 -14.54
CA ASP A 248 -51.17 -0.34 -13.67
C ASP A 248 -51.29 1.01 -14.40
N LYS A 249 -52.53 1.43 -14.65
CA LYS A 249 -52.85 2.68 -15.35
C LYS A 249 -52.29 3.91 -14.63
N GLU A 250 -52.25 3.94 -13.30
CA GLU A 250 -51.71 5.08 -12.55
C GLU A 250 -50.19 5.19 -12.68
N GLN A 251 -49.50 4.06 -12.79
CA GLN A 251 -48.05 4.04 -13.04
C GLN A 251 -47.75 4.54 -14.45
N ILE A 252 -48.49 4.04 -15.43
CA ILE A 252 -48.35 4.44 -16.84
C ILE A 252 -48.66 5.94 -17.00
N ASN A 253 -49.74 6.43 -16.41
CA ASN A 253 -50.12 7.85 -16.47
C ASN A 253 -49.06 8.74 -15.82
N TYR A 254 -48.46 8.30 -14.71
CA TYR A 254 -47.38 9.06 -14.08
C TYR A 254 -46.12 9.11 -14.93
N ILE A 255 -45.72 8.01 -15.56
CA ILE A 255 -44.57 7.97 -16.49
C ILE A 255 -44.79 8.91 -17.68
N LYS A 256 -46.03 9.05 -18.14
CA LYS A 256 -46.41 10.02 -19.19
C LYS A 256 -46.52 11.47 -18.70
N SER A 257 -46.47 11.71 -17.40
CA SER A 257 -46.64 13.04 -16.83
C SER A 257 -45.38 13.91 -17.00
N LYS A 258 -45.57 15.23 -17.06
CA LYS A 258 -44.47 16.20 -17.05
C LYS A 258 -43.57 16.05 -15.82
N ARG A 259 -44.13 15.58 -14.68
CA ARG A 259 -43.38 15.32 -13.44
C ARG A 259 -42.39 14.16 -13.58
N PHE A 260 -42.54 13.26 -14.54
CA PHE A 260 -41.57 12.19 -14.81
C PHE A 260 -40.70 12.51 -16.04
N ILE A 261 -41.33 12.94 -17.14
CA ILE A 261 -40.65 13.16 -18.43
C ILE A 261 -39.62 14.28 -18.34
N ILE A 262 -39.93 15.42 -17.71
CA ILE A 262 -38.99 16.56 -17.67
C ILE A 262 -37.70 16.17 -16.94
N PRO A 263 -37.72 15.63 -15.69
CA PRO A 263 -36.50 15.17 -15.05
C PRO A 263 -35.77 14.08 -15.84
N LEU A 264 -36.47 13.13 -16.47
CA LEU A 264 -35.86 12.09 -17.29
C LEU A 264 -35.06 12.68 -18.46
N ILE A 265 -35.66 13.63 -19.19
CA ILE A 265 -35.00 14.33 -20.30
C ILE A 265 -33.77 15.09 -19.77
N LEU A 266 -33.87 15.79 -18.64
CA LEU A 266 -32.75 16.51 -18.05
C LEU A 266 -31.59 15.58 -17.65
N ILE A 267 -31.89 14.37 -17.17
CA ILE A 267 -30.87 13.35 -16.86
C ILE A 267 -30.18 12.88 -18.14
N ILE A 268 -30.95 12.53 -19.18
CA ILE A 268 -30.41 12.09 -20.47
C ILE A 268 -29.55 13.20 -21.11
N LEU A 269 -30.04 14.44 -21.07
CA LEU A 269 -29.31 15.62 -21.53
C LEU A 269 -28.03 15.84 -20.73
N THR A 270 -28.06 15.67 -19.41
CA THR A 270 -26.87 15.78 -18.55
C THR A 270 -25.78 14.78 -18.95
N PHE A 271 -26.13 13.50 -19.10
CA PHE A 271 -25.18 12.49 -19.52
C PHE A 271 -24.66 12.74 -20.93
N SER A 272 -25.56 13.02 -21.88
CA SER A 272 -25.20 13.27 -23.27
C SER A 272 -24.30 14.51 -23.40
N PHE A 273 -24.67 15.61 -22.74
CA PHE A 273 -23.90 16.85 -22.70
C PHE A 273 -22.50 16.62 -22.14
N LEU A 274 -22.37 16.02 -20.96
CA LEU A 274 -21.06 15.79 -20.35
C LEU A 274 -20.19 14.82 -21.16
N VAL A 275 -20.78 13.76 -21.74
CA VAL A 275 -20.03 12.86 -22.64
C VAL A 275 -19.53 13.61 -23.88
N VAL A 276 -20.35 14.44 -24.51
CA VAL A 276 -19.92 15.26 -25.66
C VAL A 276 -18.83 16.26 -25.25
N MET A 277 -19.03 17.00 -24.16
CA MET A 277 -18.07 17.99 -23.66
C MET A 277 -16.74 17.37 -23.25
N PHE A 278 -16.71 16.11 -22.82
CA PHE A 278 -15.47 15.39 -22.50
C PHE A 278 -14.77 14.82 -23.73
N ASN A 279 -15.39 14.85 -24.91
CA ASN A 279 -14.78 14.37 -26.15
C ASN A 279 -14.32 15.50 -27.08
N ILE A 280 -14.69 16.75 -26.80
CA ILE A 280 -14.18 17.95 -27.46
C ILE A 280 -13.37 18.80 -26.45
N PRO A 281 -12.40 19.63 -26.89
CA PRO A 281 -11.75 20.59 -25.99
C PRO A 281 -12.80 21.55 -25.43
N SER A 282 -13.07 21.47 -24.13
CA SER A 282 -14.07 22.30 -23.46
C SER A 282 -13.62 22.70 -22.06
N PRO A 283 -14.25 23.72 -21.44
CA PRO A 283 -13.98 24.04 -20.03
C PRO A 283 -14.26 22.84 -19.11
N PHE A 284 -15.20 21.95 -19.47
CA PHE A 284 -15.59 20.81 -18.65
C PHE A 284 -14.51 19.75 -18.53
N ASN A 285 -13.61 19.62 -19.50
CA ASN A 285 -12.50 18.67 -19.47
C ASN A 285 -11.12 19.34 -19.45
N LYS A 286 -11.05 20.61 -19.03
CA LYS A 286 -9.84 21.44 -19.02
C LYS A 286 -9.15 21.48 -20.39
N SER A 287 -9.90 21.88 -21.41
CA SER A 287 -9.40 22.06 -22.78
C SER A 287 -8.77 20.79 -23.36
N GLY A 288 -9.37 19.63 -23.07
CA GLY A 288 -8.93 18.34 -23.62
C GLY A 288 -7.92 17.57 -22.76
N GLU A 289 -7.63 17.99 -21.52
CA GLU A 289 -6.78 17.25 -20.58
C GLU A 289 -7.28 15.80 -20.37
N VAL A 290 -8.60 15.64 -20.35
CA VAL A 290 -9.26 14.34 -20.22
C VAL A 290 -10.21 14.10 -21.38
N VAL A 291 -9.94 13.04 -22.14
CA VAL A 291 -10.81 12.57 -23.22
C VAL A 291 -11.46 11.25 -22.83
N ALA A 292 -12.79 11.22 -22.76
CA ALA A 292 -13.53 10.03 -22.32
C ALA A 292 -13.39 8.85 -23.29
N SER A 293 -13.56 9.06 -24.60
CA SER A 293 -13.43 8.03 -25.66
C SER A 293 -12.08 7.29 -25.62
N LYS A 294 -10.97 8.03 -25.50
CA LYS A 294 -9.61 7.45 -25.37
C LYS A 294 -9.47 6.49 -24.18
N ARG A 295 -10.27 6.67 -23.11
CA ARG A 295 -10.26 5.77 -21.96
C ARG A 295 -11.05 4.48 -22.22
N PHE A 296 -12.10 4.53 -23.04
CA PHE A 296 -12.80 3.35 -23.54
C PHE A 296 -11.93 2.54 -24.51
N GLU A 297 -11.23 3.22 -25.44
CA GLU A 297 -10.31 2.58 -26.39
C GLU A 297 -9.12 1.93 -25.69
N ALA A 298 -8.54 2.60 -24.69
CA ALA A 298 -7.43 2.05 -23.89
C ALA A 298 -7.81 0.84 -23.01
N MET A 299 -9.08 0.40 -22.99
CA MET A 299 -9.49 -0.86 -22.33
C MET A 299 -8.79 -2.10 -22.92
N THR A 300 -8.27 -2.00 -24.14
CA THR A 300 -7.52 -3.07 -24.84
C THR A 300 -6.01 -3.08 -24.56
N SER A 301 -5.49 -2.12 -23.77
CA SER A 301 -4.04 -2.01 -23.50
C SER A 301 -3.51 -3.09 -22.55
N VAL A 302 -2.60 -3.94 -23.07
CA VAL A 302 -2.08 -5.18 -22.46
C VAL A 302 -1.24 -4.96 -21.19
N SER A 303 -0.49 -3.86 -21.08
CA SER A 303 0.49 -3.67 -19.99
C SER A 303 -0.13 -3.63 -18.59
N SER A 304 -1.32 -3.04 -18.43
CA SER A 304 -2.02 -2.98 -17.14
C SER A 304 -2.69 -4.30 -16.71
N TRP A 305 -2.83 -5.25 -17.62
CA TRP A 305 -3.46 -6.54 -17.36
C TRP A 305 -2.46 -7.55 -16.80
N ASP A 306 -1.22 -7.55 -17.27
CA ASP A 306 -0.20 -8.48 -16.77
C ASP A 306 0.17 -8.18 -15.31
N GLU A 307 0.25 -6.90 -14.91
CA GLU A 307 0.50 -6.54 -13.50
C GLU A 307 -0.64 -7.03 -12.60
N ARG A 308 -1.90 -6.78 -12.98
CA ARG A 308 -3.07 -7.27 -12.23
C ARG A 308 -3.17 -8.79 -12.24
N THR A 309 -2.82 -9.43 -13.35
CA THR A 309 -2.80 -10.89 -13.43
C THR A 309 -1.78 -11.47 -12.46
N LEU A 310 -0.61 -10.84 -12.31
CA LEU A 310 0.40 -11.25 -11.34
C LEU A 310 -0.15 -11.15 -9.90
N SER A 311 -0.85 -10.07 -9.55
CA SER A 311 -1.47 -9.94 -8.22
C SER A 311 -2.64 -10.92 -7.99
N TRP A 312 -3.45 -11.19 -9.00
CA TRP A 312 -4.51 -12.18 -8.93
C TRP A 312 -3.97 -13.59 -8.71
N LEU A 313 -2.95 -13.96 -9.48
CA LEU A 313 -2.30 -15.26 -9.37
C LEU A 313 -1.63 -15.43 -8.01
N ALA A 314 -1.05 -14.39 -7.43
CA ALA A 314 -0.47 -14.48 -6.08
C ALA A 314 -1.50 -14.89 -5.01
N ALA A 315 -2.75 -14.40 -5.12
CA ALA A 315 -3.82 -14.80 -4.20
C ALA A 315 -4.25 -16.28 -4.42
N VAL A 316 -4.25 -16.72 -5.68
CA VAL A 316 -4.54 -18.12 -6.03
C VAL A 316 -3.42 -19.06 -5.57
N GLU A 317 -2.15 -18.66 -5.72
CA GLU A 317 -0.99 -19.41 -5.22
C GLU A 317 -1.03 -19.52 -3.69
N GLN A 318 -1.38 -18.45 -2.98
CA GLN A 318 -1.61 -18.51 -1.53
C GLN A 318 -2.67 -19.55 -1.13
N TRP A 319 -3.77 -19.62 -1.87
CA TRP A 319 -4.85 -20.59 -1.63
C TRP A 319 -4.42 -22.04 -1.90
N LYS A 320 -3.67 -22.28 -2.99
CA LYS A 320 -3.30 -23.63 -3.43
C LYS A 320 -1.92 -24.09 -2.97
N ASP A 321 -1.23 -23.31 -2.13
CA ASP A 321 0.12 -23.63 -1.65
C ASP A 321 0.18 -25.07 -1.13
N SER A 322 1.03 -25.88 -1.76
CA SER A 322 1.19 -27.29 -1.45
C SER A 322 1.81 -27.53 -0.07
N ASN A 323 2.60 -26.57 0.43
CA ASN A 323 3.22 -26.65 1.75
C ASN A 323 2.21 -26.35 2.87
N HIS A 324 1.12 -25.65 2.54
CA HIS A 324 0.09 -25.20 3.49
C HIS A 324 -1.30 -25.65 3.06
N PRO A 325 -1.59 -26.96 3.03
CA PRO A 325 -2.84 -27.51 2.49
C PRO A 325 -4.11 -27.02 3.22
N THR A 326 -3.98 -26.57 4.48
CA THR A 326 -5.06 -25.94 5.25
C THR A 326 -5.59 -24.66 4.59
N ASN A 327 -4.74 -23.95 3.82
CA ASN A 327 -5.12 -22.74 3.07
C ASN A 327 -6.26 -23.01 2.08
N LYS A 328 -6.36 -24.24 1.54
CA LYS A 328 -7.44 -24.58 0.61
C LYS A 328 -8.82 -24.43 1.25
N ILE A 329 -8.94 -24.75 2.54
CA ILE A 329 -10.20 -24.75 3.28
C ILE A 329 -10.41 -23.40 3.97
N ILE A 330 -9.49 -23.00 4.84
CA ILE A 330 -9.65 -21.82 5.72
C ILE A 330 -8.76 -20.62 5.33
N GLY A 331 -7.99 -20.74 4.24
CA GLY A 331 -7.12 -19.67 3.74
C GLY A 331 -5.83 -19.49 4.52
N GLY A 332 -4.95 -18.62 4.04
CA GLY A 332 -3.73 -18.21 4.76
C GLY A 332 -3.96 -17.17 5.86
N GLY A 333 -5.23 -16.86 6.17
CA GLY A 333 -5.62 -15.86 7.17
C GLY A 333 -6.12 -14.54 6.59
N ILE A 334 -7.20 -14.00 7.16
CA ILE A 334 -7.71 -12.67 6.79
C ILE A 334 -6.63 -11.59 6.90
N ALA A 335 -6.52 -10.74 5.88
CA ALA A 335 -5.54 -9.66 5.77
C ALA A 335 -4.06 -10.07 5.65
N THR A 336 -3.71 -11.33 5.36
CA THR A 336 -2.31 -11.77 5.22
C THR A 336 -1.74 -11.65 3.80
N TYR A 337 -2.56 -11.37 2.78
CA TYR A 337 -2.09 -11.16 1.41
C TYR A 337 -0.91 -10.19 1.30
N PRO A 338 -0.89 -9.00 1.95
CA PRO A 338 0.21 -8.04 1.82
C PRO A 338 1.56 -8.56 2.38
N VAL A 339 1.54 -9.59 3.22
CA VAL A 339 2.72 -10.21 3.83
C VAL A 339 3.30 -11.28 2.90
N TYR A 340 2.43 -12.16 2.37
CA TYR A 340 2.85 -13.33 1.60
C TYR A 340 2.90 -13.13 0.08
N ALA A 341 2.18 -12.16 -0.48
CA ALA A 341 2.04 -12.03 -1.93
C ALA A 341 3.37 -11.89 -2.68
N VAL A 342 4.35 -11.21 -2.09
CA VAL A 342 5.67 -10.98 -2.69
C VAL A 342 6.41 -12.29 -2.96
N ARG A 343 6.33 -13.27 -2.03
CA ARG A 343 6.88 -14.62 -2.23
C ARG A 343 6.22 -15.29 -3.43
N TYR A 344 4.89 -15.36 -3.46
CA TYR A 344 4.17 -16.03 -4.54
C TYR A 344 4.37 -15.35 -5.90
N MET A 345 4.53 -14.01 -5.93
CA MET A 345 4.86 -13.28 -7.16
C MET A 345 6.22 -13.71 -7.73
N ALA A 346 7.20 -13.99 -6.88
CA ALA A 346 8.49 -14.51 -7.32
C ALA A 346 8.35 -15.89 -8.00
N ASP A 347 7.58 -16.80 -7.41
CA ASP A 347 7.32 -18.13 -7.97
C ASP A 347 6.57 -18.06 -9.33
N ILE A 348 5.65 -17.12 -9.47
CA ILE A 348 4.90 -16.89 -10.73
C ILE A 348 5.83 -16.32 -11.81
N GLN A 349 6.66 -15.34 -11.46
CA GLN A 349 7.63 -14.74 -12.36
C GLN A 349 8.67 -15.76 -12.84
N ALA A 350 9.16 -16.62 -11.96
CA ALA A 350 10.13 -17.66 -12.30
C ALA A 350 9.57 -18.66 -13.33
N ARG A 351 8.27 -19.00 -13.23
CA ARG A 351 7.56 -19.92 -14.14
C ARG A 351 7.22 -19.29 -15.49
N ASN A 352 6.94 -17.99 -15.55
CA ASN A 352 6.62 -17.29 -16.80
C ASN A 352 7.27 -15.91 -16.87
N PRO A 353 8.60 -15.85 -17.10
CA PRO A 353 9.37 -14.62 -17.06
C PRO A 353 9.00 -13.66 -18.19
N GLU A 354 8.73 -14.17 -19.39
CA GLU A 354 8.33 -13.37 -20.55
C GLU A 354 7.08 -12.52 -20.28
N LYS A 355 6.12 -13.07 -19.53
CA LYS A 355 4.91 -12.36 -19.18
C LYS A 355 5.10 -11.44 -17.98
N PHE A 356 5.84 -11.87 -16.96
CA PHE A 356 5.75 -11.22 -15.64
C PHE A 356 6.97 -10.42 -15.18
N TYR A 357 8.15 -10.57 -15.79
CA TYR A 357 9.32 -9.79 -15.36
C TYR A 357 9.06 -8.28 -15.50
N TYR A 358 8.41 -7.83 -16.57
CA TYR A 358 8.07 -6.41 -16.75
C TYR A 358 6.86 -5.95 -15.91
N ALA A 359 6.08 -6.90 -15.39
CA ALA A 359 4.77 -6.66 -14.77
C ALA A 359 4.83 -6.47 -13.26
N TRP A 360 6.02 -6.53 -12.66
CA TRP A 360 6.17 -6.47 -11.20
C TRP A 360 5.74 -5.12 -10.63
N ASN A 361 5.00 -5.17 -9.52
CA ASN A 361 4.64 -4.01 -8.72
C ASN A 361 4.44 -4.43 -7.25
N ASN A 362 4.60 -3.48 -6.32
CA ASN A 362 4.45 -3.74 -4.88
C ASN A 362 2.97 -3.75 -4.47
N PHE A 363 2.24 -4.74 -4.96
CA PHE A 363 0.82 -4.89 -4.73
C PHE A 363 0.54 -5.26 -3.27
N LYS A 364 0.01 -4.31 -2.50
CA LYS A 364 -0.48 -4.55 -1.13
C LYS A 364 -1.88 -5.16 -1.08
N ARG A 365 -2.50 -5.40 -2.25
CA ARG A 365 -3.84 -6.01 -2.42
C ARG A 365 -3.86 -6.79 -3.72
N ALA A 366 -4.75 -7.76 -3.85
CA ALA A 366 -4.84 -8.54 -5.08
C ALA A 366 -5.41 -7.75 -6.26
N HIS A 367 -6.03 -6.58 -6.02
CA HIS A 367 -6.84 -5.88 -7.04
C HIS A 367 -7.98 -6.76 -7.58
N ASN A 368 -8.49 -7.64 -6.73
CA ASN A 368 -9.69 -8.45 -6.92
C ASN A 368 -10.11 -8.96 -5.53
N ASP A 369 -11.17 -8.38 -4.97
CA ASP A 369 -11.64 -8.70 -3.62
C ASP A 369 -11.99 -10.20 -3.50
N TYR A 370 -12.53 -10.82 -4.55
CA TYR A 370 -12.95 -12.22 -4.53
C TYR A 370 -11.77 -13.19 -4.48
N LEU A 371 -10.74 -12.95 -5.28
CA LEU A 371 -9.52 -13.76 -5.25
C LEU A 371 -8.72 -13.53 -3.97
N GLN A 372 -8.71 -12.30 -3.45
CA GLN A 372 -8.10 -12.03 -2.15
C GLN A 372 -8.83 -12.80 -1.04
N VAL A 373 -10.17 -12.79 -1.03
CA VAL A 373 -10.97 -13.62 -0.12
C VAL A 373 -10.62 -15.11 -0.26
N LEU A 374 -10.42 -15.62 -1.48
CA LEU A 374 -10.01 -17.00 -1.70
C LEU A 374 -8.64 -17.32 -1.05
N GLY A 375 -7.63 -16.46 -1.27
CA GLY A 375 -6.30 -16.63 -0.67
C GLY A 375 -6.30 -16.53 0.85
N GLU A 376 -7.08 -15.59 1.40
CA GLU A 376 -7.07 -15.25 2.82
C GLU A 376 -8.03 -16.11 3.67
N THR A 377 -9.16 -16.56 3.12
CA THR A 377 -10.20 -17.31 3.87
C THR A 377 -10.52 -18.69 3.29
N GLY A 378 -9.87 -19.07 2.19
CA GLY A 378 -10.05 -20.37 1.55
C GLY A 378 -11.45 -20.57 0.99
N LEU A 379 -11.79 -21.81 0.66
CA LEU A 379 -13.13 -22.16 0.18
C LEU A 379 -14.22 -21.86 1.22
N LEU A 380 -13.90 -21.92 2.52
CA LEU A 380 -14.85 -21.66 3.60
C LEU A 380 -15.39 -20.23 3.59
N GLY A 381 -14.56 -19.23 3.23
CA GLY A 381 -15.02 -17.84 3.09
C GLY A 381 -15.37 -17.46 1.65
N PHE A 382 -14.70 -18.05 0.65
CA PHE A 382 -14.99 -17.78 -0.76
C PHE A 382 -16.40 -18.22 -1.17
N ILE A 383 -16.83 -19.45 -0.80
CA ILE A 383 -18.14 -19.99 -1.17
C ILE A 383 -19.28 -19.10 -0.64
N PRO A 384 -19.32 -18.70 0.65
CA PRO A 384 -20.34 -17.79 1.15
C PRO A 384 -20.40 -16.43 0.42
N ILE A 385 -19.26 -15.85 0.01
CA ILE A 385 -19.26 -14.61 -0.78
C ILE A 385 -19.87 -14.82 -2.17
N ILE A 386 -19.52 -15.91 -2.84
CA ILE A 386 -20.12 -16.25 -4.14
C ILE A 386 -21.63 -16.51 -3.99
N LEU A 387 -22.06 -17.23 -2.95
CA LEU A 387 -23.47 -17.44 -2.63
C LEU A 387 -24.20 -16.13 -2.28
N LEU A 388 -23.52 -15.18 -1.61
CA LEU A 388 -24.06 -13.85 -1.35
C LEU A 388 -24.37 -13.12 -2.66
N LEU A 389 -23.43 -13.11 -3.61
CA LEU A 389 -23.60 -12.44 -4.91
C LEU A 389 -24.74 -13.07 -5.73
N PHE A 390 -24.70 -14.38 -5.92
CA PHE A 390 -25.76 -15.08 -6.65
C PHE A 390 -27.11 -14.99 -5.92
N GLY A 391 -27.10 -15.05 -4.59
CA GLY A 391 -28.28 -14.86 -3.76
C GLY A 391 -28.91 -13.48 -3.95
N LEU A 392 -28.11 -12.41 -4.08
CA LEU A 392 -28.62 -11.07 -4.41
C LEU A 392 -29.27 -11.02 -5.78
N ILE A 393 -28.67 -11.64 -6.80
CA ILE A 393 -29.25 -11.73 -8.15
C ILE A 393 -30.58 -12.50 -8.12
N VAL A 394 -30.61 -13.65 -7.43
CA VAL A 394 -31.82 -14.48 -7.30
C VAL A 394 -32.93 -13.72 -6.56
N ILE A 395 -32.60 -13.02 -5.46
CA ILE A 395 -33.55 -12.19 -4.72
C ILE A 395 -34.10 -11.08 -5.61
N PHE A 396 -33.23 -10.39 -6.37
CA PHE A 396 -33.62 -9.35 -7.30
C PHE A 396 -34.64 -9.89 -8.33
N LEU A 397 -34.29 -10.95 -9.05
CA LEU A 397 -35.15 -11.53 -10.08
C LEU A 397 -36.49 -12.03 -9.54
N LYS A 398 -36.50 -12.60 -8.32
CA LYS A 398 -37.74 -13.08 -7.66
C LYS A 398 -38.66 -11.94 -7.21
N ARG A 399 -38.11 -10.77 -6.86
CA ARG A 399 -38.86 -9.67 -6.25
C ARG A 399 -39.24 -8.58 -7.24
N VAL A 400 -38.40 -8.28 -8.23
CA VAL A 400 -38.53 -7.11 -9.12
C VAL A 400 -39.87 -7.06 -9.88
N PHE A 401 -40.44 -8.22 -10.21
CA PHE A 401 -41.74 -8.34 -10.90
C PHE A 401 -42.95 -8.50 -9.97
N LYS A 402 -42.74 -8.59 -8.65
CA LYS A 402 -43.82 -8.72 -7.65
C LYS A 402 -44.17 -7.39 -6.98
N LEU A 403 -43.29 -6.39 -7.09
CA LEU A 403 -43.49 -5.06 -6.53
C LEU A 403 -44.60 -4.34 -7.29
N LYS A 404 -45.54 -3.76 -6.54
CA LYS A 404 -46.66 -2.99 -7.10
C LYS A 404 -46.51 -1.48 -6.93
N ASP A 405 -45.89 -1.01 -5.86
CA ASP A 405 -45.68 0.43 -5.64
C ASP A 405 -44.59 0.98 -6.57
N PHE A 406 -44.90 2.09 -7.27
CA PHE A 406 -44.00 2.69 -8.27
C PHE A 406 -42.63 3.07 -7.70
N ASP A 407 -42.61 3.73 -6.53
CA ASP A 407 -41.37 4.19 -5.91
C ASP A 407 -40.52 3.01 -5.45
N LYS A 408 -41.15 1.95 -4.93
CA LYS A 408 -40.46 0.68 -4.62
C LYS A 408 -39.90 0.01 -5.87
N ILE A 409 -40.65 -0.07 -6.98
CA ILE A 409 -40.16 -0.63 -8.24
C ILE A 409 -38.95 0.15 -8.73
N LEU A 410 -39.06 1.48 -8.77
CA LEU A 410 -37.99 2.38 -9.19
C LEU A 410 -36.73 2.21 -8.32
N MET A 411 -36.88 2.29 -6.99
CA MET A 411 -35.75 2.18 -6.06
C MET A 411 -35.07 0.82 -6.12
N PHE A 412 -35.83 -0.27 -6.18
CA PHE A 412 -35.26 -1.63 -6.23
C PHE A 412 -34.43 -1.88 -7.49
N ASN A 413 -34.89 -1.38 -8.64
CA ASN A 413 -34.12 -1.46 -9.88
C ASN A 413 -32.86 -0.56 -9.85
N LEU A 414 -32.92 0.60 -9.19
CA LEU A 414 -31.75 1.47 -9.02
C LEU A 414 -30.73 0.91 -8.01
N PHE A 415 -31.16 0.15 -7.01
CA PHE A 415 -30.25 -0.64 -6.18
C PHE A 415 -29.50 -1.69 -7.01
N ALA A 416 -30.15 -2.36 -7.97
CA ALA A 416 -29.47 -3.30 -8.85
C ALA A 416 -28.37 -2.62 -9.67
N TRP A 417 -28.59 -1.40 -10.15
CA TRP A 417 -27.55 -0.59 -10.79
C TRP A 417 -26.39 -0.32 -9.83
N SER A 418 -26.66 0.25 -8.65
CA SER A 418 -25.63 0.58 -7.65
C SER A 418 -24.79 -0.64 -7.23
N LEU A 419 -25.44 -1.79 -6.99
CA LEU A 419 -24.76 -3.03 -6.63
C LEU A 419 -23.98 -3.68 -7.79
N THR A 420 -24.40 -3.45 -9.04
CA THR A 420 -23.63 -3.86 -10.22
C THR A 420 -22.28 -3.13 -10.27
N ILE A 421 -22.26 -1.84 -9.91
CA ILE A 421 -21.03 -1.04 -9.86
C ILE A 421 -20.04 -1.66 -8.89
N VAL A 422 -20.50 -1.89 -7.66
CA VAL A 422 -19.73 -2.51 -6.58
C VAL A 422 -19.20 -3.88 -6.99
N ALA A 423 -20.08 -4.77 -7.46
CA ALA A 423 -19.71 -6.16 -7.75
C ALA A 423 -18.64 -6.24 -8.86
N ILE A 424 -18.81 -5.48 -9.95
CA ILE A 424 -17.85 -5.47 -11.06
C ILE A 424 -16.56 -4.76 -10.68
N HIS A 425 -16.62 -3.67 -9.92
CA HIS A 425 -15.43 -2.97 -9.49
C HIS A 425 -14.56 -3.84 -8.57
N SER A 426 -15.17 -4.62 -7.67
CA SER A 426 -14.48 -5.63 -6.84
C SER A 426 -13.80 -6.77 -7.61
N PHE A 427 -14.11 -7.01 -8.89
CA PHE A 427 -13.34 -7.95 -9.73
C PHE A 427 -11.99 -7.40 -10.20
N THR A 428 -11.82 -6.07 -10.24
CA THR A 428 -10.66 -5.41 -10.85
C THR A 428 -9.90 -4.49 -9.91
N GLU A 429 -10.50 -4.20 -8.75
CA GLU A 429 -10.01 -3.33 -7.69
C GLU A 429 -10.60 -3.78 -6.34
N PHE A 430 -10.57 -2.91 -5.33
CA PHE A 430 -10.87 -3.22 -3.93
C PHE A 430 -11.78 -2.19 -3.21
N PRO A 431 -12.94 -1.79 -3.78
CA PRO A 431 -13.80 -0.75 -3.21
C PRO A 431 -14.26 -1.07 -1.78
N MET A 432 -14.33 -2.35 -1.40
CA MET A 432 -14.72 -2.82 -0.07
C MET A 432 -13.67 -2.62 1.03
N HIS A 433 -12.53 -2.02 0.71
CA HIS A 433 -11.53 -1.63 1.71
C HIS A 433 -11.65 -0.17 2.16
N LEU A 434 -12.54 0.63 1.55
CA LEU A 434 -12.79 2.00 1.95
C LEU A 434 -14.18 2.18 2.55
N HIS A 435 -14.22 2.75 3.75
CA HIS A 435 -15.39 2.69 4.59
C HIS A 435 -16.67 3.37 4.07
N PRO A 436 -16.65 4.55 3.41
CA PRO A 436 -17.86 5.14 2.83
C PRO A 436 -18.51 4.27 1.75
N ASN A 437 -17.68 3.55 0.97
CA ASN A 437 -18.14 2.62 -0.06
C ASN A 437 -18.72 1.35 0.58
N ILE A 438 -18.07 0.82 1.63
CA ILE A 438 -18.61 -0.29 2.45
C ILE A 438 -19.97 0.10 3.03
N MET A 439 -20.08 1.30 3.62
CA MET A 439 -21.30 1.75 4.30
C MET A 439 -22.50 1.85 3.35
N SER A 440 -22.30 2.53 2.21
CA SER A 440 -23.34 2.71 1.21
C SER A 440 -23.78 1.37 0.62
N ALA A 441 -22.83 0.50 0.25
CA ALA A 441 -23.13 -0.84 -0.24
C ALA A 441 -23.84 -1.70 0.83
N LEU A 442 -23.35 -1.70 2.08
CA LEU A 442 -23.94 -2.43 3.20
C LEU A 442 -25.38 -1.98 3.44
N PHE A 443 -25.64 -0.67 3.43
CA PHE A 443 -26.97 -0.12 3.58
C PHE A 443 -27.88 -0.58 2.43
N ILE A 444 -27.47 -0.39 1.18
CA ILE A 444 -28.25 -0.78 0.00
C ILE A 444 -28.55 -2.28 0.00
N ILE A 445 -27.56 -3.14 0.28
CA ILE A 445 -27.73 -4.60 0.39
C ILE A 445 -28.75 -4.94 1.46
N SER A 446 -28.58 -4.41 2.69
CA SER A 446 -29.45 -4.69 3.84
C SER A 446 -30.90 -4.30 3.55
N ILE A 447 -31.09 -3.14 2.93
CA ILE A 447 -32.42 -2.66 2.58
C ILE A 447 -33.04 -3.45 1.42
N ALA A 448 -32.27 -3.79 0.38
CA ALA A 448 -32.77 -4.56 -0.77
C ALA A 448 -33.32 -5.93 -0.35
N VAL A 449 -32.76 -6.53 0.70
CA VAL A 449 -33.22 -7.81 1.24
C VAL A 449 -34.30 -7.69 2.33
N SER A 450 -34.65 -6.47 2.75
CA SER A 450 -35.69 -6.20 3.75
C SER A 450 -37.11 -6.52 3.26
N GLU A 451 -38.08 -6.46 4.18
CA GLU A 451 -39.48 -6.72 3.89
C GLU A 451 -40.15 -5.68 2.98
N GLN A 452 -39.56 -4.48 2.88
CA GLN A 452 -40.11 -3.42 2.04
C GLN A 452 -40.16 -3.80 0.56
N PHE A 453 -39.28 -4.72 0.15
CA PHE A 453 -39.11 -5.15 -1.23
C PHE A 453 -39.55 -6.59 -1.50
N GLY A 454 -40.01 -7.33 -0.49
CA GLY A 454 -40.51 -8.69 -0.67
C GLY A 454 -40.42 -9.52 0.60
N GLU A 455 -40.93 -10.74 0.55
CA GLU A 455 -41.02 -11.62 1.71
C GLU A 455 -39.65 -11.92 2.35
N THR A 456 -39.62 -11.88 3.67
CA THR A 456 -38.47 -12.21 4.52
C THR A 456 -38.79 -13.41 5.40
N LYS A 457 -37.77 -14.19 5.74
CA LYS A 457 -37.90 -15.17 6.82
C LYS A 457 -37.95 -14.43 8.16
N LYS A 458 -38.69 -15.01 9.11
CA LYS A 458 -38.90 -14.46 10.45
C LYS A 458 -38.44 -15.48 11.47
N ILE A 459 -37.74 -15.02 12.50
CA ILE A 459 -37.41 -15.83 13.67
C ILE A 459 -37.80 -15.07 14.93
N THR A 460 -38.55 -15.72 15.80
CA THR A 460 -38.94 -15.16 17.10
C THR A 460 -37.87 -15.50 18.11
N ILE A 461 -37.23 -14.49 18.69
CA ILE A 461 -36.15 -14.63 19.66
C ILE A 461 -36.64 -14.09 21.01
N HIS A 462 -36.39 -14.86 22.07
CA HIS A 462 -36.69 -14.44 23.44
C HIS A 462 -35.77 -13.29 23.87
N LYS A 463 -36.27 -12.37 24.72
CA LYS A 463 -35.53 -11.18 25.16
C LYS A 463 -34.15 -11.51 25.75
N ASN A 464 -34.04 -12.60 26.51
CA ASN A 464 -32.78 -12.98 27.14
C ASN A 464 -31.73 -13.39 26.10
N THR A 465 -32.11 -14.19 25.10
CA THR A 465 -31.21 -14.58 24.00
C THR A 465 -30.77 -13.38 23.17
N LEU A 466 -31.71 -12.47 22.87
CA LEU A 466 -31.37 -11.24 22.13
C LEU A 466 -30.45 -10.33 22.95
N LYS A 467 -30.71 -10.18 24.26
CA LYS A 467 -29.81 -9.47 25.17
C LYS A 467 -28.42 -10.09 25.20
N SER A 468 -28.30 -11.41 25.31
CA SER A 468 -27.01 -12.12 25.25
C SER A 468 -26.28 -11.84 23.94
N LEU A 469 -26.98 -11.85 22.80
CA LEU A 469 -26.38 -11.53 21.50
C LEU A 469 -25.83 -10.09 21.47
N PHE A 470 -26.60 -9.11 21.94
CA PHE A 470 -26.14 -7.72 22.02
C PHE A 470 -24.99 -7.55 23.03
N ILE A 471 -24.96 -8.29 24.14
CA ILE A 471 -23.82 -8.28 25.07
C ILE A 471 -22.56 -8.82 24.37
N VAL A 472 -22.67 -9.95 23.66
CA VAL A 472 -21.54 -10.51 22.89
C VAL A 472 -21.01 -9.50 21.88
N PHE A 473 -21.89 -8.88 21.09
CA PHE A 473 -21.47 -7.88 20.11
C PHE A 473 -21.00 -6.57 20.73
N PHE A 474 -21.49 -6.20 21.92
CA PHE A 474 -20.97 -5.08 22.69
C PHE A 474 -19.54 -5.33 23.16
N ILE A 475 -19.25 -6.54 23.68
CA ILE A 475 -17.89 -6.95 24.07
C ILE A 475 -16.96 -6.97 22.84
N ILE A 476 -17.41 -7.58 21.73
CA ILE A 476 -16.67 -7.55 20.46
C ILE A 476 -16.43 -6.10 20.03
N GLY A 477 -17.44 -5.24 20.12
CA GLY A 477 -17.34 -3.81 19.79
C GLY A 477 -16.31 -3.08 20.65
N ILE A 478 -16.27 -3.32 21.96
CA ILE A 478 -15.26 -2.76 22.87
C ILE A 478 -13.85 -3.21 22.44
N ILE A 479 -13.66 -4.51 22.21
CA ILE A 479 -12.36 -5.08 21.81
C ILE A 479 -11.92 -4.49 20.48
N VAL A 480 -12.78 -4.49 19.46
CA VAL A 480 -12.48 -3.93 18.14
C VAL A 480 -12.20 -2.44 18.23
N SER A 481 -12.98 -1.69 19.01
CA SER A 481 -12.76 -0.25 19.19
C SER A 481 -11.43 0.03 19.87
N TYR A 482 -11.07 -0.74 20.90
CA TYR A 482 -9.75 -0.66 21.52
C TYR A 482 -8.63 -0.94 20.52
N LEU A 483 -8.72 -2.02 19.74
CA LEU A 483 -7.72 -2.35 18.72
C LEU A 483 -7.62 -1.27 17.63
N LYS A 484 -8.75 -0.70 17.19
CA LYS A 484 -8.78 0.42 16.23
C LYS A 484 -8.19 1.71 16.81
N ILE A 485 -8.40 2.01 18.10
CA ILE A 485 -7.73 3.13 18.78
C ILE A 485 -6.23 2.91 18.74
N GLN A 486 -5.78 1.71 19.08
CA GLN A 486 -4.36 1.36 19.09
C GLN A 486 -3.74 1.41 17.68
N SER A 487 -4.43 0.91 16.66
CA SER A 487 -3.98 0.98 15.26
C SER A 487 -3.94 2.42 14.75
N THR A 488 -4.89 3.28 15.15
CA THR A 488 -4.86 4.72 14.84
C THR A 488 -3.72 5.42 15.57
N ALA A 489 -3.50 5.12 16.86
CA ALA A 489 -2.40 5.67 17.64
C ALA A 489 -1.05 5.26 17.04
N ALA A 490 -0.90 4.01 16.59
CA ALA A 490 0.30 3.54 15.92
C ALA A 490 0.62 4.39 14.67
N GLU A 491 -0.38 4.68 13.86
CA GLU A 491 -0.20 5.51 12.67
C GLU A 491 0.12 6.99 13.00
N VAL A 492 -0.52 7.56 14.03
CA VAL A 492 -0.22 8.91 14.53
C VAL A 492 1.23 9.01 14.99
N TYR A 493 1.67 8.07 15.83
CA TYR A 493 3.04 8.04 16.31
C TYR A 493 4.03 7.79 15.17
N PHE A 494 3.71 6.93 14.20
CA PHE A 494 4.52 6.74 13.01
C PHE A 494 4.68 8.04 12.23
N LYS A 495 3.59 8.80 12.03
CA LYS A 495 3.64 10.05 11.29
C LYS A 495 4.51 11.11 11.96
N ILE A 496 4.41 11.24 13.28
CA ILE A 496 5.25 12.14 14.07
C ILE A 496 6.72 11.68 13.99
N GLY A 497 6.98 10.38 14.19
CA GLY A 497 8.31 9.79 14.10
C GLY A 497 8.95 9.98 12.73
N ASN A 498 8.18 9.77 11.65
CA ASN A 498 8.65 9.97 10.28
C ASN A 498 8.93 11.45 9.97
N THR A 499 8.15 12.36 10.54
CA THR A 499 8.42 13.81 10.42
C THR A 499 9.74 14.18 11.08
N GLU A 500 10.02 13.65 12.27
CA GLU A 500 11.31 13.84 12.93
C GLU A 500 12.44 13.14 12.18
N TYR A 501 12.22 11.94 11.65
CA TYR A 501 13.18 11.22 10.81
C TYR A 501 13.61 12.07 9.59
N MET A 502 12.64 12.66 8.87
CA MET A 502 12.93 13.53 7.72
C MET A 502 13.71 14.80 8.11
N LYS A 503 13.53 15.32 9.33
CA LYS A 503 14.32 16.48 9.82
C LYS A 503 15.79 16.13 10.00
N ILE A 504 16.12 14.88 10.35
CA ILE A 504 17.51 14.43 10.49
C ILE A 504 18.26 14.65 9.17
N ASP A 505 17.72 14.15 8.06
CA ASP A 505 18.34 14.29 6.73
C ASP A 505 18.42 15.77 6.30
N ALA A 506 17.40 16.57 6.62
CA ALA A 506 17.39 18.01 6.35
C ALA A 506 18.50 18.74 7.10
N TYR A 507 18.68 18.46 8.40
CA TYR A 507 19.75 19.05 9.20
C TYR A 507 21.13 18.53 8.79
N GLU A 508 21.27 17.23 8.48
CA GLU A 508 22.51 16.67 7.96
C GLU A 508 22.94 17.34 6.65
N ASN A 509 22.00 17.67 5.75
CA ASN A 509 22.30 18.38 4.52
C ASN A 509 22.87 19.78 4.79
N VAL A 510 22.37 20.47 5.82
CA VAL A 510 22.92 21.77 6.27
C VAL A 510 24.35 21.58 6.79
N VAL A 511 24.56 20.60 7.68
CA VAL A 511 25.85 20.33 8.36
C VAL A 511 26.93 19.85 7.39
N LYS A 512 26.57 18.94 6.46
CA LYS A 512 27.54 18.25 5.57
C LYS A 512 27.78 18.98 4.26
N LYS A 513 26.83 19.79 3.76
CA LYS A 513 26.95 20.46 2.45
C LYS A 513 26.91 21.97 2.54
N GLN A 514 25.86 22.54 3.13
CA GLN A 514 25.64 24.00 3.08
C GLN A 514 26.68 24.78 3.89
N ILE A 515 26.85 24.45 5.17
CA ILE A 515 27.80 25.16 6.04
C ILE A 515 29.24 25.00 5.55
N PRO A 516 29.75 23.79 5.21
CA PRO A 516 31.10 23.64 4.67
C PRO A 516 31.35 24.46 3.39
N SER A 517 30.35 24.57 2.50
CA SER A 517 30.45 25.41 1.30
C SER A 517 30.59 26.89 1.66
N ILE A 518 29.87 27.39 2.66
CA ILE A 518 29.96 28.77 3.12
C ILE A 518 31.32 29.02 3.81
N LEU A 519 31.76 28.10 4.67
CA LEU A 519 33.06 28.19 5.33
C LEU A 519 34.21 28.25 4.32
N LYS A 520 34.14 27.45 3.24
CA LYS A 520 35.11 27.51 2.14
C LYS A 520 35.13 28.88 1.46
N GLN A 521 33.97 29.46 1.16
CA GLN A 521 33.89 30.81 0.57
C GLN A 521 34.45 31.90 1.49
N ILE A 522 34.23 31.77 2.80
CA ILE A 522 34.81 32.68 3.80
C ILE A 522 36.33 32.53 3.82
N ASP A 523 36.84 31.29 3.84
CA ASP A 523 38.28 31.02 3.81
C ASP A 523 38.95 31.53 2.53
N ASP A 524 38.31 31.37 1.37
CA ASP A 524 38.78 31.92 0.09
C ASP A 524 38.85 33.46 0.12
N LYS A 525 37.84 34.13 0.69
CA LYS A 525 37.84 35.59 0.88
C LYS A 525 38.92 36.06 1.86
N ILE A 526 39.10 35.36 2.99
CA ILE A 526 40.17 35.66 3.95
C ILE A 526 41.53 35.56 3.25
N ASN A 527 41.74 34.51 2.47
CA ASN A 527 42.99 34.33 1.70
C ASN A 527 43.18 35.42 0.65
N GLN A 528 42.12 35.87 -0.02
CA GLN A 528 42.17 37.00 -0.96
C GLN A 528 42.59 38.30 -0.26
N TYR A 529 42.01 38.60 0.91
CA TYR A 529 42.38 39.78 1.70
C TYR A 529 43.82 39.69 2.24
N LYS A 530 44.27 38.50 2.67
CA LYS A 530 45.66 38.28 3.09
C LYS A 530 46.68 38.49 1.97
N ASN A 531 46.29 38.22 0.72
CA ASN A 531 47.15 38.39 -0.46
C ASN A 531 47.00 39.76 -1.14
N TYR A 532 46.15 40.65 -0.61
CA TYR A 532 45.91 41.97 -1.19
C TYR A 532 47.11 42.90 -0.94
N LYS A 533 47.60 43.58 -1.98
CA LYS A 533 48.74 44.52 -1.86
C LYS A 533 48.27 45.84 -1.25
N VAL A 534 48.69 46.10 -0.02
CA VAL A 534 48.33 47.30 0.74
C VAL A 534 49.32 48.43 0.46
N THR A 535 48.82 49.63 0.15
CA THR A 535 49.66 50.78 -0.25
C THR A 535 49.77 51.90 0.80
N ASN A 536 48.89 51.90 1.81
CA ASN A 536 48.93 52.88 2.90
C ASN A 536 48.34 52.31 4.23
N PRO A 537 48.62 52.96 5.38
CA PRO A 537 48.17 52.49 6.70
C PRO A 537 46.65 52.41 6.88
N VAL A 538 45.88 53.27 6.21
CA VAL A 538 44.41 53.29 6.28
C VAL A 538 43.82 52.05 5.59
N GLU A 539 44.40 51.66 4.46
CA GLU A 539 44.03 50.47 3.70
C GLU A 539 44.38 49.18 4.46
N LEU A 540 45.51 49.17 5.19
CA LEU A 540 45.89 48.06 6.09
C LEU A 540 44.85 47.85 7.18
N GLN A 541 44.41 48.94 7.82
CA GLN A 541 43.40 48.88 8.88
C GLN A 541 42.05 48.38 8.35
N LYS A 542 41.67 48.79 7.14
CA LYS A 542 40.45 48.31 6.48
C LYS A 542 40.51 46.81 6.18
N VAL A 543 41.59 46.32 5.57
CA VAL A 543 41.78 44.89 5.27
C VAL A 543 41.80 44.05 6.55
N SER A 544 42.46 44.54 7.61
CA SER A 544 42.53 43.84 8.90
C SER A 544 41.15 43.72 9.58
N ASN A 545 40.34 44.79 9.52
CA ASN A 545 38.97 44.76 10.03
C ASN A 545 38.07 43.81 9.23
N GLU A 546 38.20 43.76 7.89
CA GLU A 546 37.45 42.82 7.06
C GLU A 546 37.82 41.35 7.36
N ILE A 547 39.11 41.04 7.55
CA ILE A 547 39.55 39.71 7.96
C ILE A 547 38.94 39.34 9.32
N LYS A 548 39.01 40.25 10.30
CA LYS A 548 38.42 40.02 11.63
C LYS A 548 36.91 39.77 11.54
N ASN A 549 36.17 40.56 10.76
CA ASN A 549 34.75 40.36 10.53
C ASN A 549 34.44 39.00 9.89
N LEU A 550 35.26 38.56 8.92
CA LEU A 550 35.13 37.25 8.28
C LEU A 550 35.45 36.10 9.25
N GLU A 551 36.44 36.25 10.12
CA GLU A 551 36.75 35.28 11.18
C GLU A 551 35.63 35.17 12.21
N GLU A 552 35.03 36.29 12.62
CA GLU A 552 33.83 36.29 13.48
C GLU A 552 32.64 35.61 12.80
N GLN A 553 32.41 35.88 11.51
CA GLN A 553 31.39 35.17 10.72
C GLN A 553 31.68 33.67 10.65
N LYS A 554 32.94 33.27 10.46
CA LYS A 554 33.37 31.87 10.45
C LYS A 554 33.01 31.17 11.77
N GLN A 555 33.33 31.80 12.91
CA GLN A 555 32.97 31.26 14.22
C GLN A 555 31.45 31.14 14.42
N LYS A 556 30.67 32.10 13.92
CA LYS A 556 29.20 32.03 13.94
C LYS A 556 28.67 30.84 13.13
N TYR A 557 29.25 30.53 11.98
CA TYR A 557 28.86 29.36 11.19
C TYR A 557 29.30 28.04 11.83
N LEU A 558 30.43 28.00 12.51
CA LEU A 558 30.87 26.84 13.29
C LEU A 558 29.94 26.57 14.49
N SER A 559 29.52 27.59 15.22
CA SER A 559 28.53 27.42 16.30
C SER A 559 27.16 27.00 15.75
N THR A 560 26.75 27.58 14.61
CA THR A 560 25.53 27.17 13.91
C THR A 560 25.60 25.69 13.49
N LYS A 561 26.76 25.22 13.03
CA LYS A 561 26.96 23.80 12.68
C LYS A 561 26.69 22.89 13.88
N ALA A 562 27.26 23.21 15.04
CA ALA A 562 27.04 22.44 16.27
C ALA A 562 25.57 22.47 16.73
N ASP A 563 24.87 23.59 16.57
CA ASP A 563 23.43 23.69 16.84
C ASP A 563 22.61 22.76 15.91
N TYR A 564 22.91 22.73 14.61
CA TYR A 564 22.26 21.81 13.68
C TYR A 564 22.58 20.34 13.96
N GLU A 565 23.79 20.01 14.40
CA GLU A 565 24.17 18.66 14.84
C GLU A 565 23.34 18.24 16.06
N ASN A 566 23.19 19.12 17.05
CA ASN A 566 22.34 18.89 18.23
C ASN A 566 20.85 18.74 17.87
N LYS A 567 20.35 19.58 16.95
CA LYS A 567 18.98 19.47 16.41
C LYS A 567 18.75 18.12 15.72
N ALA A 568 19.71 17.66 14.93
CA ALA A 568 19.65 16.35 14.29
C ALA A 568 19.64 15.20 15.30
N PHE A 569 20.50 15.25 16.32
CA PHE A 569 20.50 14.24 17.39
C PHE A 569 19.19 14.23 18.20
N ASN A 570 18.63 15.40 18.48
CA ASN A 570 17.33 15.51 19.14
C ASN A 570 16.19 14.94 18.30
N SER A 571 16.18 15.22 16.98
CA SER A 571 15.21 14.62 16.06
C SER A 571 15.39 13.11 15.93
N TYR A 572 16.63 12.60 15.92
CA TYR A 572 16.93 11.17 16.00
C TYR A 572 16.31 10.50 17.24
N LYS A 573 16.52 11.08 18.43
CA LYS A 573 15.93 10.55 19.68
C LYS A 573 14.40 10.53 19.63
N LYS A 574 13.78 11.62 19.19
CA LYS A 574 12.33 11.72 19.05
C LYS A 574 11.79 10.72 18.03
N ALA A 575 12.43 10.60 16.87
CA ALA A 575 12.03 9.64 15.84
C ALA A 575 12.02 8.21 16.41
N LYS A 576 13.10 7.80 17.08
CA LYS A 576 13.21 6.50 17.75
C LYS A 576 12.10 6.30 18.78
N GLU A 577 11.89 7.27 19.67
CA GLU A 577 10.85 7.22 20.70
C GLU A 577 9.45 7.02 20.09
N TYR A 578 9.11 7.78 19.04
CA TYR A 578 7.80 7.71 18.41
C TYR A 578 7.60 6.43 17.59
N PHE A 579 8.64 5.90 16.93
CA PHE A 579 8.53 4.58 16.29
C PHE A 579 8.32 3.48 17.33
N LEU A 580 8.96 3.55 18.50
CA LEU A 580 8.69 2.61 19.60
C LEU A 580 7.29 2.75 20.19
N LYS A 581 6.78 3.98 20.37
CA LYS A 581 5.39 4.21 20.76
C LYS A 581 4.41 3.64 19.73
N SER A 582 4.74 3.77 18.45
CA SER A 582 3.95 3.21 17.36
C SER A 582 3.87 1.68 17.44
N LEU A 583 5.01 1.00 17.60
CA LEU A 583 5.06 -0.45 17.72
C LEU A 583 4.43 -0.97 19.02
N LYS A 584 4.54 -0.22 20.13
CA LYS A 584 3.81 -0.51 21.38
C LYS A 584 2.30 -0.46 21.19
N ALA A 585 1.82 0.53 20.45
CA ALA A 585 0.40 0.63 20.12
C ALA A 585 -0.02 -0.49 19.15
N ASN A 586 0.76 -0.77 18.11
CA ASN A 586 0.54 -1.90 17.21
C ASN A 586 1.85 -2.53 16.73
N SER A 587 2.16 -3.71 17.28
CA SER A 587 3.38 -4.47 16.95
C SER A 587 3.42 -4.95 15.50
N ALA A 588 2.26 -5.08 14.85
CA ALA A 588 2.17 -5.43 13.43
C ALA A 588 2.25 -4.20 12.50
N PHE A 589 2.51 -3.00 13.04
CA PHE A 589 2.71 -1.78 12.24
C PHE A 589 4.14 -1.72 11.68
N GLY A 590 4.49 -2.68 10.82
CA GLY A 590 5.86 -2.92 10.39
C GLY A 590 6.53 -1.76 9.63
N LYS A 591 5.78 -0.76 9.14
CA LYS A 591 6.35 0.51 8.64
C LYS A 591 7.21 1.18 9.72
N SER A 592 6.73 1.26 10.96
CA SER A 592 7.50 1.84 12.08
C SER A 592 8.74 1.01 12.41
N GLY A 593 8.63 -0.32 12.34
CA GLY A 593 9.76 -1.22 12.51
C GLY A 593 10.84 -1.01 11.44
N PHE A 594 10.45 -0.80 10.19
CA PHE A 594 11.38 -0.54 9.09
C PHE A 594 12.19 0.75 9.32
N TYR A 595 11.51 1.86 9.65
CA TYR A 595 12.20 3.12 9.93
C TYR A 595 12.97 3.11 11.26
N LEU A 596 12.51 2.35 12.26
CA LEU A 596 13.28 2.11 13.48
C LEU A 596 14.60 1.42 13.14
N ALA A 597 14.59 0.40 12.28
CA ALA A 597 15.81 -0.28 11.84
C ALA A 597 16.81 0.69 11.22
N GLN A 598 16.36 1.60 10.35
CA GLN A 598 17.22 2.63 9.75
C GLN A 598 17.92 3.53 10.79
N LEU A 599 17.31 3.73 11.97
CA LEU A 599 17.93 4.49 13.05
C LEU A 599 19.00 3.66 13.80
N LEU A 600 18.90 2.33 13.80
CA LEU A 600 19.82 1.46 14.54
C LEU A 600 21.24 1.43 13.98
N ALA A 601 21.48 1.92 12.75
CA ALA A 601 22.83 2.14 12.20
C ALA A 601 23.09 3.60 11.74
N LYS A 602 22.20 4.55 12.06
CA LYS A 602 22.33 5.96 11.63
C LYS A 602 23.49 6.65 12.36
N THR A 603 24.64 6.71 11.70
CA THR A 603 25.88 7.31 12.23
C THR A 603 25.92 8.83 11.96
N PRO A 604 26.37 9.68 12.91
CA PRO A 604 27.01 9.33 14.19
C PRO A 604 26.05 9.06 15.36
N TYR A 605 24.75 9.32 15.19
CA TYR A 605 23.80 9.39 16.31
C TYR A 605 23.65 8.10 17.11
N ARG A 606 23.60 6.94 16.44
CA ARG A 606 23.56 5.65 17.15
C ARG A 606 24.79 5.45 18.01
N LEU A 607 25.98 5.81 17.50
CA LEU A 607 27.26 5.66 18.22
C LEU A 607 27.42 6.65 19.38
N MET A 608 26.55 7.65 19.49
CA MET A 608 26.46 8.50 20.69
C MET A 608 25.68 7.82 21.83
N GLU A 609 24.90 6.78 21.55
CA GLU A 609 24.14 6.01 22.55
C GLU A 609 24.74 4.64 22.82
N LEU A 610 25.19 3.96 21.76
CA LEU A 610 25.84 2.66 21.78
C LEU A 610 27.33 2.88 21.60
N ASP A 611 28.07 2.71 22.69
CA ASP A 611 29.52 2.75 22.71
C ASP A 611 30.08 1.43 23.26
N TYR A 612 31.39 1.32 23.32
CA TYR A 612 32.03 0.10 23.82
C TYR A 612 31.75 -0.17 25.30
N ASN A 613 31.62 0.86 26.13
CA ASN A 613 31.43 0.73 27.58
C ASN A 613 30.07 0.13 27.92
N ASN A 614 29.09 0.31 27.05
CA ASN A 614 27.73 -0.19 27.24
C ASN A 614 27.32 -1.26 26.20
N LEU A 615 28.23 -1.70 25.33
CA LEU A 615 27.96 -2.65 24.23
C LEU A 615 27.30 -3.96 24.69
N GLU A 616 27.76 -4.51 25.82
CA GLU A 616 27.20 -5.74 26.42
C GLU A 616 25.70 -5.62 26.71
N LYS A 617 25.24 -4.43 27.12
CA LYS A 617 23.82 -4.13 27.34
C LYS A 617 23.00 -4.26 26.06
N TYR A 618 23.54 -3.83 24.93
CA TYR A 618 22.88 -3.86 23.63
C TYR A 618 22.89 -5.27 23.03
N MET A 619 24.00 -6.01 23.15
CA MET A 619 24.07 -7.42 22.75
C MET A 619 23.06 -8.28 23.53
N ASP A 620 22.87 -8.00 24.82
CA ASP A 620 21.89 -8.67 25.68
C ASP A 620 20.44 -8.18 25.51
N MET A 621 20.18 -7.23 24.59
CA MET A 621 18.86 -6.64 24.32
C MET A 621 18.20 -5.98 25.54
N LYS A 622 18.99 -5.39 26.45
CA LYS A 622 18.51 -4.75 27.69
C LYS A 622 18.04 -3.31 27.49
N THR A 623 17.72 -2.90 26.28
CA THR A 623 17.22 -1.55 25.95
C THR A 623 15.86 -1.61 25.25
N PRO A 624 15.01 -0.57 25.37
CA PRO A 624 13.64 -0.59 24.87
C PRO A 624 13.50 -0.79 23.35
N GLU A 625 14.51 -0.44 22.56
CA GLU A 625 14.47 -0.58 21.10
C GLU A 625 14.35 -2.03 20.61
N TYR A 626 14.77 -3.01 21.42
CA TYR A 626 14.70 -4.43 21.06
C TYR A 626 13.37 -5.08 21.39
N ALA A 627 12.42 -4.36 21.99
CA ALA A 627 11.14 -4.91 22.44
C ALA A 627 10.30 -5.57 21.33
N PHE A 628 10.58 -5.24 20.07
CA PHE A 628 9.88 -5.76 18.88
C PHE A 628 10.82 -6.48 17.91
N MET A 629 12.05 -6.77 18.32
CA MET A 629 12.99 -7.59 17.58
C MET A 629 12.75 -9.05 17.95
N LEU A 630 12.75 -9.93 16.96
CA LEU A 630 12.58 -11.36 17.17
C LEU A 630 13.93 -12.02 17.48
N ASN A 631 13.93 -12.88 18.49
CA ASN A 631 15.04 -13.83 18.66
C ASN A 631 14.99 -14.91 17.59
N LYS A 632 13.82 -15.51 17.40
CA LYS A 632 13.58 -16.62 16.48
C LYS A 632 12.19 -16.49 15.89
N PHE A 633 12.05 -16.79 14.60
CA PHE A 633 10.77 -16.97 13.94
C PHE A 633 10.27 -18.41 14.19
N GLU A 634 9.05 -18.51 14.73
CA GLU A 634 8.43 -19.79 15.10
C GLU A 634 7.46 -20.33 14.02
N GLY A 635 7.24 -19.58 12.93
CA GLY A 635 6.39 -20.02 11.83
C GLY A 635 7.15 -20.76 10.72
N PRO A 636 6.44 -21.17 9.65
CA PRO A 636 7.03 -21.81 8.49
C PRO A 636 7.95 -20.86 7.72
N ILE A 637 9.23 -21.21 7.62
CA ILE A 637 10.26 -20.37 6.98
C ILE A 637 9.96 -20.16 5.49
N ASP A 638 9.30 -21.10 4.82
CA ASP A 638 8.99 -21.00 3.39
C ASP A 638 8.04 -19.85 3.03
N LEU A 639 7.30 -19.30 4.00
CA LEU A 639 6.41 -18.14 3.82
C LEU A 639 7.13 -16.79 3.96
N MET A 640 8.37 -16.80 4.46
CA MET A 640 9.18 -15.63 4.76
C MET A 640 10.51 -15.68 4.00
N PRO A 641 11.23 -14.56 3.85
CA PRO A 641 12.47 -14.55 3.10
C PRO A 641 13.69 -15.06 3.89
N PHE A 642 13.50 -15.69 5.04
CA PHE A 642 14.58 -16.13 5.93
C PHE A 642 15.29 -17.38 5.38
N ASN A 643 16.61 -17.50 5.62
CA ASN A 643 17.37 -18.73 5.38
C ASN A 643 17.39 -19.68 6.59
N ARG A 644 17.13 -19.15 7.79
CA ARG A 644 17.09 -19.88 9.06
C ARG A 644 16.00 -19.29 9.97
N PRO A 645 15.50 -20.03 10.96
CA PRO A 645 14.51 -19.48 11.88
C PRO A 645 15.12 -18.52 12.91
N GLN A 646 16.43 -18.62 13.20
CA GLN A 646 17.10 -17.68 14.11
C GLN A 646 17.23 -16.30 13.46
N ILE A 647 16.69 -15.27 14.10
CA ILE A 647 16.69 -13.89 13.58
C ILE A 647 17.75 -13.05 14.29
N ARG A 648 17.85 -13.14 15.63
CA ARG A 648 18.85 -12.36 16.39
C ARG A 648 20.23 -13.00 16.26
N ASP A 649 21.19 -12.23 15.77
CA ASP A 649 22.61 -12.56 15.83
C ASP A 649 23.40 -11.55 16.68
N THR A 650 24.57 -11.92 17.19
CA THR A 650 25.43 -11.01 17.97
C THR A 650 26.91 -11.29 17.72
N ILE A 651 27.75 -10.28 17.93
CA ILE A 651 29.22 -10.44 17.97
C ILE A 651 29.75 -10.72 19.38
N LYS A 652 28.89 -11.20 20.30
CA LYS A 652 29.20 -11.29 21.73
C LYS A 652 30.44 -12.11 22.03
N ARG A 653 30.65 -13.22 21.31
CA ARG A 653 31.84 -14.05 21.47
C ARG A 653 33.12 -13.32 21.06
N LEU A 654 33.10 -12.64 19.92
CA LEU A 654 34.22 -11.79 19.47
C LEU A 654 34.48 -10.65 20.48
N TYR A 655 33.44 -10.00 20.98
CA TYR A 655 33.56 -8.98 22.03
C TYR A 655 34.22 -9.52 23.30
N ILE A 656 33.84 -10.71 23.78
CA ILE A 656 34.44 -11.31 24.98
C ILE A 656 35.93 -11.57 24.78
N LEU A 657 36.34 -12.06 23.60
CA LEU A 657 37.75 -12.31 23.29
C LEU A 657 38.58 -11.02 23.25
N LEU A 658 37.95 -9.90 22.88
CA LEU A 658 38.60 -8.60 22.72
C LEU A 658 38.37 -7.65 23.90
N LYS A 659 37.60 -8.05 24.93
CA LYS A 659 37.11 -7.15 25.99
C LYS A 659 38.24 -6.43 26.73
N ASN A 660 39.39 -7.09 26.85
CA ASN A 660 40.55 -6.62 27.61
C ASN A 660 41.59 -5.90 26.72
N GLU A 661 41.36 -5.79 25.41
CA GLU A 661 42.25 -5.11 24.49
C GLU A 661 42.05 -3.59 24.59
N ASN A 662 43.12 -2.85 24.92
CA ASN A 662 43.04 -1.40 25.13
C ASN A 662 43.25 -0.63 23.81
N ASN A 663 42.27 -0.70 22.90
CA ASN A 663 42.33 -0.02 21.60
C ASN A 663 40.99 0.67 21.27
N ILE A 664 41.01 2.01 21.26
CA ILE A 664 39.83 2.85 21.00
C ILE A 664 39.22 2.59 19.61
N GLN A 665 40.06 2.38 18.58
CA GLN A 665 39.57 2.11 17.23
C GLN A 665 38.84 0.77 17.15
N LEU A 666 39.36 -0.24 17.85
CA LEU A 666 38.73 -1.56 17.96
C LEU A 666 37.39 -1.47 18.69
N SER A 667 37.36 -0.77 19.82
CA SER A 667 36.16 -0.51 20.61
C SER A 667 35.05 0.15 19.77
N GLN A 668 35.41 1.16 18.97
CA GLN A 668 34.49 1.83 18.05
C GLN A 668 34.03 0.91 16.91
N ALA A 669 34.93 0.08 16.36
CA ALA A 669 34.58 -0.86 15.30
C ALA A 669 33.58 -1.93 15.79
N LEU A 670 33.76 -2.48 16.99
CA LEU A 670 32.82 -3.46 17.58
C LEU A 670 31.44 -2.83 17.83
N ALA A 671 31.40 -1.60 18.35
CA ALA A 671 30.16 -0.85 18.51
C ALA A 671 29.45 -0.64 17.16
N TYR A 672 30.20 -0.25 16.13
CA TYR A 672 29.67 -0.05 14.79
C TYR A 672 29.14 -1.34 14.15
N ILE A 673 29.89 -2.45 14.23
CA ILE A 673 29.44 -3.76 13.74
C ILE A 673 28.13 -4.17 14.43
N GLN A 674 28.04 -4.03 15.76
CA GLN A 674 26.82 -4.37 16.48
C GLN A 674 25.64 -3.48 16.07
N SER A 675 25.88 -2.19 15.78
CA SER A 675 24.83 -1.29 15.29
C SER A 675 24.26 -1.74 13.93
N ILE A 676 25.13 -2.20 13.02
CA ILE A 676 24.71 -2.76 11.73
C ILE A 676 23.95 -4.08 11.93
N GLN A 677 24.41 -4.93 12.85
CA GLN A 677 23.72 -6.18 13.18
C GLN A 677 22.32 -5.92 13.71
N ASP A 678 22.15 -4.93 14.60
CA ASP A 678 20.84 -4.56 15.13
C ASP A 678 19.89 -4.06 14.03
N GLU A 679 20.40 -3.34 13.02
CA GLU A 679 19.60 -2.96 11.85
C GLU A 679 19.15 -4.18 11.04
N ILE A 680 20.06 -5.13 10.77
CA ILE A 680 19.74 -6.38 10.05
C ILE A 680 18.65 -7.15 10.79
N ASP A 681 18.84 -7.42 12.07
CA ASP A 681 17.91 -8.22 12.88
C ASP A 681 16.53 -7.57 12.98
N GLN A 682 16.48 -6.23 13.06
CA GLN A 682 15.22 -5.50 13.07
C GLN A 682 14.54 -5.55 11.70
N LEU A 683 15.28 -5.38 10.59
CA LEU A 683 14.74 -5.52 9.23
C LEU A 683 14.18 -6.92 9.00
N GLU A 684 14.91 -7.96 9.41
CA GLU A 684 14.45 -9.34 9.32
C GLU A 684 13.18 -9.56 10.15
N SER A 685 13.15 -9.09 11.40
CA SER A 685 11.96 -9.13 12.26
C SER A 685 10.73 -8.48 11.62
N ASN A 686 10.92 -7.42 10.83
CA ASN A 686 9.80 -6.69 10.23
C ASN A 686 9.08 -7.45 9.11
N TYR A 687 9.71 -8.43 8.45
CA TYR A 687 9.07 -9.18 7.35
C TYR A 687 7.80 -9.92 7.80
N ILE A 688 7.66 -10.23 9.09
CA ILE A 688 6.46 -10.85 9.66
C ILE A 688 5.21 -9.95 9.55
N SER A 689 5.37 -8.65 9.30
CA SER A 689 4.25 -7.70 9.25
C SER A 689 4.32 -6.68 8.10
N PHE A 690 5.50 -6.46 7.54
CA PHE A 690 5.72 -5.51 6.47
C PHE A 690 6.81 -6.00 5.51
N ASN A 691 6.38 -6.43 4.33
CA ASN A 691 7.28 -6.86 3.26
C ASN A 691 7.67 -5.66 2.39
N GLU A 692 8.88 -5.10 2.61
CA GLU A 692 9.43 -3.97 1.85
C GLU A 692 10.52 -4.43 0.90
N LYS A 693 10.34 -4.18 -0.40
CA LYS A 693 11.24 -4.66 -1.45
C LYS A 693 12.68 -4.15 -1.29
N ASN A 694 12.85 -2.92 -0.78
CA ASN A 694 14.17 -2.33 -0.62
C ASN A 694 14.96 -2.98 0.52
N ALA A 695 14.28 -3.62 1.48
CA ALA A 695 14.92 -4.25 2.63
C ALA A 695 15.80 -5.44 2.22
N TYR A 696 15.43 -6.20 1.19
CA TYR A 696 16.23 -7.34 0.69
C TYR A 696 17.62 -6.89 0.25
N ARG A 697 17.66 -5.88 -0.64
CA ARG A 697 18.90 -5.27 -1.14
C ARG A 697 19.71 -4.62 -0.03
N LEU A 698 19.03 -3.98 0.93
CA LEU A 698 19.68 -3.31 2.06
C LEU A 698 20.34 -4.32 3.01
N ILE A 699 19.63 -5.35 3.45
CA ILE A 699 20.18 -6.39 4.34
C ILE A 699 21.43 -7.01 3.72
N ALA A 700 21.38 -7.32 2.42
CA ALA A 700 22.54 -7.88 1.72
C ALA A 700 23.77 -6.95 1.78
N LYS A 701 23.58 -5.63 1.62
CA LYS A 701 24.65 -4.64 1.76
C LYS A 701 25.16 -4.47 3.18
N LEU A 702 24.28 -4.53 4.17
CA LEU A 702 24.66 -4.44 5.58
C LEU A 702 25.55 -5.64 5.99
N ASN A 703 25.26 -6.85 5.51
CA ASN A 703 26.12 -8.02 5.70
C ASN A 703 27.54 -7.80 5.13
N VAL A 704 27.66 -7.16 3.96
CA VAL A 704 28.96 -6.79 3.37
C VAL A 704 29.71 -5.80 4.25
N LEU A 705 29.02 -4.80 4.81
CA LEU A 705 29.64 -3.83 5.71
C LEU A 705 30.19 -4.51 6.97
N ILE A 706 29.47 -5.45 7.57
CA ILE A 706 29.98 -6.21 8.72
C ILE A 706 31.22 -7.01 8.32
N PHE A 707 31.17 -7.73 7.20
CA PHE A 707 32.32 -8.50 6.71
C PHE A 707 33.57 -7.64 6.52
N GLN A 708 33.42 -6.45 5.92
CA GLN A 708 34.53 -5.51 5.71
C GLN A 708 35.13 -5.03 7.03
N ASN A 709 34.29 -4.70 8.02
CA ASN A 709 34.76 -4.28 9.33
C ASN A 709 35.47 -5.42 10.09
N LEU A 710 34.96 -6.66 9.99
CA LEU A 710 35.64 -7.85 10.53
C LEU A 710 37.01 -8.07 9.88
N SER A 711 37.11 -7.90 8.56
CA SER A 711 38.39 -8.01 7.84
C SER A 711 39.38 -6.91 8.23
N ASN A 712 38.89 -5.74 8.65
CA ASN A 712 39.75 -4.69 9.20
C ASN A 712 40.22 -5.00 10.62
N ILE A 713 39.36 -5.59 11.46
CA ILE A 713 39.73 -6.05 12.81
C ILE A 713 40.79 -7.16 12.73
N GLU A 714 40.62 -8.12 11.81
CA GLU A 714 41.53 -9.25 11.60
C GLU A 714 42.99 -8.80 11.46
N LYS A 715 43.24 -7.71 10.72
CA LYS A 715 44.58 -7.14 10.49
C LYS A 715 45.34 -6.78 11.77
N PHE A 716 44.64 -6.52 12.88
CA PHE A 716 45.24 -6.21 14.18
C PHE A 716 45.62 -7.47 14.98
N PHE A 717 45.04 -8.63 14.65
CA PHE A 717 45.11 -9.85 15.47
C PHE A 717 45.61 -11.08 14.71
N ASN A 718 46.35 -10.90 13.61
CA ASN A 718 46.86 -11.97 12.76
C ASN A 718 47.61 -13.11 13.51
N SER A 719 48.10 -12.87 14.73
CA SER A 719 48.79 -13.86 15.57
C SER A 719 47.93 -14.48 16.68
N ASN A 720 46.71 -13.99 16.95
CA ASN A 720 45.82 -14.54 17.97
C ASN A 720 44.82 -15.52 17.36
N GLU A 721 45.18 -16.81 17.38
CA GLU A 721 44.44 -17.89 16.73
C GLU A 721 42.95 -17.96 17.14
N LYS A 722 42.62 -17.70 18.41
CA LYS A 722 41.23 -17.72 18.89
C LYS A 722 40.39 -16.61 18.29
N VAL A 723 40.96 -15.41 18.18
CA VAL A 723 40.29 -14.23 17.59
C VAL A 723 40.13 -14.43 16.09
N VAL A 724 41.20 -14.86 15.40
CA VAL A 724 41.16 -15.11 13.95
C VAL A 724 40.16 -16.19 13.59
N ASN A 725 40.07 -17.27 14.37
CA ASN A 725 39.09 -18.33 14.15
C ASN A 725 37.65 -17.82 14.30
N GLU A 726 37.35 -17.04 15.35
CA GLU A 726 36.03 -16.45 15.54
C GLU A 726 35.67 -15.46 14.42
N ILE A 727 36.62 -14.63 14.00
CA ILE A 727 36.44 -13.71 12.85
C ILE A 727 36.16 -14.51 11.57
N THR A 728 36.84 -15.63 11.36
CA THR A 728 36.64 -16.50 10.19
C THR A 728 35.23 -17.07 10.15
N ILE A 729 34.73 -17.59 11.28
CA ILE A 729 33.35 -18.09 11.43
C ILE A 729 32.34 -16.98 11.12
N LEU A 730 32.53 -15.78 11.68
CA LEU A 730 31.64 -14.65 11.43
C LEU A 730 31.69 -14.21 9.96
N LYS A 731 32.88 -14.10 9.36
CA LYS A 731 33.06 -13.76 7.94
C LYS A 731 32.33 -14.75 7.03
N GLU A 732 32.43 -16.04 7.29
CA GLU A 732 31.71 -17.07 6.54
C GLU A 732 30.18 -16.88 6.64
N LYS A 733 29.67 -16.68 7.87
CA LYS A 733 28.24 -16.40 8.09
C LYS A 733 27.77 -15.19 7.30
N TYR A 734 28.43 -14.03 7.44
CA TYR A 734 28.01 -12.79 6.79
C TYR A 734 28.16 -12.84 5.27
N TYR A 735 29.14 -13.59 4.76
CA TYR A 735 29.23 -13.87 3.33
C TYR A 735 28.04 -14.70 2.84
N ASN A 736 27.68 -15.79 3.54
CA ASN A 736 26.54 -16.64 3.19
C ASN A 736 25.21 -15.87 3.27
N ASP A 737 25.03 -15.03 4.29
CA ASP A 737 23.86 -14.17 4.45
C ASP A 737 23.79 -13.11 3.32
N PHE A 738 24.92 -12.49 2.95
CA PHE A 738 25.01 -11.62 1.77
C PHE A 738 24.53 -12.32 0.50
N VAL A 739 25.02 -13.54 0.22
CA VAL A 739 24.65 -14.31 -0.97
C VAL A 739 23.17 -14.65 -0.95
N HIS A 740 22.63 -15.10 0.19
CA HIS A 740 21.20 -15.39 0.34
C HIS A 740 20.33 -14.17 0.05
N TRP A 741 20.60 -13.04 0.70
CA TRP A 741 19.77 -11.84 0.60
C TRP A 741 19.85 -11.17 -0.77
N PHE A 742 21.00 -11.20 -1.44
CA PHE A 742 21.09 -10.72 -2.83
C PHE A 742 20.37 -11.65 -3.81
N ASN A 743 20.48 -12.97 -3.63
CA ASN A 743 19.70 -13.92 -4.42
C ASN A 743 18.20 -13.69 -4.24
N LYS A 744 17.72 -13.45 -3.02
CA LYS A 744 16.32 -13.08 -2.77
C LYS A 744 15.95 -11.74 -3.41
N THR A 745 16.86 -10.77 -3.41
CA THR A 745 16.65 -9.46 -4.05
C THR A 745 16.31 -9.62 -5.54
N ILE A 746 17.10 -10.39 -6.29
CA ILE A 746 16.88 -10.65 -7.72
C ILE A 746 15.80 -11.70 -8.00
N GLU A 747 15.45 -12.54 -7.02
CA GLU A 747 14.31 -13.48 -7.13
C GLU A 747 12.97 -12.75 -7.03
N ILE A 748 12.85 -11.80 -6.09
CA ILE A 748 11.64 -11.02 -5.88
C ILE A 748 11.41 -10.02 -7.00
N LEU A 749 12.46 -9.29 -7.40
CA LEU A 749 12.42 -8.24 -8.42
C LEU A 749 13.50 -8.54 -9.49
N PRO A 750 13.29 -9.56 -10.33
CA PRO A 750 14.23 -9.90 -11.41
C PRO A 750 14.22 -8.87 -12.53
N GLY A 751 13.11 -8.13 -12.69
CA GLY A 751 12.86 -7.13 -13.74
C GLY A 751 12.02 -5.95 -13.22
N GLY A 752 11.04 -5.47 -13.98
CA GLY A 752 10.15 -4.39 -13.53
C GLY A 752 10.79 -2.99 -13.61
N TRP A 753 11.87 -2.87 -14.38
CA TRP A 753 12.67 -1.64 -14.55
C TRP A 753 11.95 -0.53 -15.30
N ASN A 754 10.84 -0.84 -15.97
CA ASN A 754 9.88 0.14 -16.47
C ASN A 754 9.26 0.98 -15.35
N ARG A 755 9.16 0.43 -14.14
CA ARG A 755 8.60 1.09 -12.97
C ARG A 755 9.64 1.47 -11.92
N PHE A 756 10.68 0.66 -11.80
CA PHE A 756 11.81 0.89 -10.90
C PHE A 756 13.12 0.94 -11.70
N PRO A 757 13.36 2.02 -12.49
CA PRO A 757 14.56 2.15 -13.32
C PRO A 757 15.88 1.99 -12.54
N GLU A 758 15.88 2.36 -11.26
CA GLU A 758 17.04 2.27 -10.37
C GLU A 758 17.44 0.82 -9.98
N TRP A 759 16.66 -0.16 -10.44
CA TRP A 759 16.91 -1.59 -10.24
C TRP A 759 17.49 -2.29 -11.47
N GLU A 760 17.61 -1.62 -12.62
CA GLU A 760 18.22 -2.18 -13.84
C GLU A 760 19.65 -2.67 -13.54
N ASP A 761 20.42 -1.92 -12.75
CA ASP A 761 21.82 -2.22 -12.44
C ASP A 761 22.02 -3.13 -11.21
N VAL A 762 20.97 -3.74 -10.65
CA VAL A 762 21.06 -4.51 -9.40
C VAL A 762 21.98 -5.74 -9.55
N TYR A 763 22.01 -6.34 -10.74
CA TYR A 763 22.87 -7.47 -11.07
C TYR A 763 24.34 -7.04 -11.19
N THR A 764 24.62 -5.93 -11.89
CA THR A 764 25.96 -5.34 -11.95
C THR A 764 26.48 -5.00 -10.56
N GLU A 765 25.64 -4.43 -9.69
CA GLU A 765 25.99 -4.15 -8.31
C GLU A 765 26.33 -5.44 -7.54
N TYR A 766 25.52 -6.48 -7.68
CA TYR A 766 25.77 -7.77 -7.04
C TYR A 766 27.12 -8.37 -7.50
N MET A 767 27.42 -8.34 -8.80
CA MET A 767 28.69 -8.83 -9.34
C MET A 767 29.90 -8.03 -8.85
N LYS A 768 29.81 -6.70 -8.82
CA LYS A 768 30.87 -5.82 -8.30
C LYS A 768 31.15 -6.10 -6.82
N ILE A 769 30.10 -6.27 -6.01
CA ILE A 769 30.25 -6.63 -4.60
C ILE A 769 30.84 -8.04 -4.46
N MET A 770 30.38 -9.01 -5.25
CA MET A 770 30.93 -10.37 -5.27
C MET A 770 32.43 -10.37 -5.59
N PHE A 771 32.88 -9.54 -6.53
CA PHE A 771 34.29 -9.40 -6.85
C PHE A 771 35.13 -8.88 -5.67
N ASN A 772 34.56 -8.00 -4.83
CA ASN A 772 35.25 -7.53 -3.63
C ASN A 772 35.53 -8.63 -2.59
N PHE A 773 34.86 -9.79 -2.68
CA PHE A 773 35.14 -10.97 -1.86
C PHE A 773 36.28 -11.85 -2.42
N ASN A 774 36.93 -11.46 -3.53
CA ASN A 774 38.00 -12.23 -4.14
C ASN A 774 39.12 -12.62 -3.16
N ASN A 775 39.55 -11.69 -2.30
CA ASN A 775 40.62 -11.97 -1.34
C ASN A 775 40.23 -13.03 -0.30
N TYR A 776 38.94 -13.31 -0.14
CA TYR A 776 38.41 -14.32 0.78
C TYR A 776 38.11 -15.65 0.08
N LEU A 777 37.52 -15.62 -1.11
CA LEU A 777 37.09 -16.82 -1.84
C LEU A 777 38.15 -17.39 -2.80
N GLY A 778 39.08 -16.55 -3.23
CA GLY A 778 39.94 -16.80 -4.39
C GLY A 778 39.25 -16.52 -5.72
N TYR A 779 40.06 -16.22 -6.74
CA TYR A 779 39.57 -15.80 -8.06
C TYR A 779 38.68 -16.85 -8.72
N GLU A 780 39.01 -18.13 -8.62
CA GLU A 780 38.24 -19.19 -9.27
C GLU A 780 36.78 -19.20 -8.79
N LYS A 781 36.56 -19.23 -7.46
CA LYS A 781 35.21 -19.25 -6.89
C LYS A 781 34.47 -17.93 -7.09
N THR A 782 35.17 -16.80 -6.99
CA THR A 782 34.58 -15.49 -7.27
C THR A 782 34.07 -15.39 -8.71
N ILE A 783 34.87 -15.84 -9.69
CA ILE A 783 34.48 -15.82 -11.10
C ILE A 783 33.31 -16.78 -11.37
N GLU A 784 33.28 -17.96 -10.76
CA GLU A 784 32.11 -18.87 -10.84
C GLU A 784 30.82 -18.20 -10.35
N ASN A 785 30.88 -17.53 -9.21
CA ASN A 785 29.71 -16.85 -8.66
C ASN A 785 29.26 -15.70 -9.57
N ILE A 786 30.20 -14.93 -10.14
CA ILE A 786 29.89 -13.86 -11.12
C ILE A 786 29.23 -14.45 -12.36
N ILE A 787 29.71 -15.59 -12.86
CA ILE A 787 29.12 -16.29 -14.00
C ILE A 787 27.67 -16.70 -13.71
N GLU A 788 27.38 -17.25 -12.53
CA GLU A 788 26.00 -17.60 -12.14
C GLU A 788 25.07 -16.37 -12.02
N ILE A 789 25.58 -15.23 -11.54
CA ILE A 789 24.82 -13.98 -11.50
C ILE A 789 24.54 -13.49 -12.93
N SER A 790 25.55 -13.51 -13.80
CA SER A 790 25.43 -13.07 -15.20
C SER A 790 24.41 -13.88 -15.99
N LYS A 791 24.26 -15.18 -15.69
CA LYS A 791 23.23 -16.05 -16.27
C LYS A 791 21.81 -15.61 -15.90
N LYS A 792 21.62 -15.18 -14.65
CA LYS A 792 20.31 -14.66 -14.19
C LYS A 792 20.02 -13.29 -14.83
N GLU A 793 21.03 -12.43 -14.92
CA GLU A 793 20.91 -11.12 -15.58
C GLU A 793 20.57 -11.25 -17.06
N GLY A 794 21.34 -12.03 -17.83
CA GLY A 794 21.09 -12.23 -19.26
C GLY A 794 19.68 -12.75 -19.56
N LYS A 795 19.16 -13.64 -18.71
CA LYS A 795 17.76 -14.08 -18.77
C LYS A 795 16.79 -12.92 -18.49
N ALA A 796 17.04 -12.13 -17.46
CA ALA A 796 16.20 -10.98 -17.10
C ALA A 796 16.18 -9.91 -18.20
N ASP A 797 17.36 -9.51 -18.69
CA ASP A 797 17.52 -8.56 -19.79
C ASP A 797 16.79 -9.01 -21.03
N TYR A 798 16.91 -10.29 -21.42
CA TYR A 798 16.25 -10.81 -22.61
C TYR A 798 14.72 -10.65 -22.53
N TYR A 799 14.11 -11.09 -21.44
CA TYR A 799 12.66 -10.99 -21.28
C TYR A 799 12.19 -9.53 -21.08
N MET A 800 12.99 -8.69 -20.44
CA MET A 800 12.72 -7.27 -20.30
C MET A 800 12.84 -6.53 -21.65
N ALA A 801 13.81 -6.87 -22.48
CA ALA A 801 14.03 -6.30 -23.81
C ALA A 801 12.86 -6.62 -24.76
N LYS A 802 12.29 -7.83 -24.69
CA LYS A 802 11.09 -8.21 -25.47
C LYS A 802 9.86 -7.34 -25.20
N LYS A 803 9.78 -6.68 -24.03
CA LYS A 803 8.58 -5.93 -23.59
C LYS A 803 8.80 -4.43 -23.40
N PHE A 804 9.99 -4.01 -22.97
CA PHE A 804 10.32 -2.62 -22.67
C PHE A 804 11.78 -2.28 -22.98
N ARG A 805 12.70 -2.65 -22.09
CA ARG A 805 14.16 -2.49 -22.24
C ARG A 805 14.87 -3.39 -21.23
N GLY A 806 15.97 -3.99 -21.65
CA GLY A 806 16.92 -4.68 -20.77
C GLY A 806 18.27 -4.70 -21.46
N ILE A 807 19.13 -3.74 -21.12
CA ILE A 807 20.40 -3.50 -21.81
C ILE A 807 21.52 -3.66 -20.78
N PRO A 808 22.35 -4.72 -20.87
CA PRO A 808 23.41 -5.01 -19.89
C PRO A 808 24.68 -4.17 -20.09
N ASP A 809 24.58 -2.94 -20.60
CA ASP A 809 25.74 -2.11 -20.95
C ASP A 809 26.71 -1.93 -19.77
N LYS A 810 26.20 -1.61 -18.58
CA LYS A 810 27.03 -1.47 -17.38
C LYS A 810 27.66 -2.77 -16.88
N SER A 811 27.00 -3.90 -17.12
CA SER A 811 27.55 -5.22 -16.79
C SER A 811 28.67 -5.58 -17.77
N PHE A 812 28.52 -5.23 -19.05
CA PHE A 812 29.58 -5.40 -20.05
C PHE A 812 30.78 -4.49 -19.80
N ASP A 813 30.60 -3.23 -19.38
CA ASP A 813 31.70 -2.37 -18.93
C ASP A 813 32.48 -3.02 -17.75
N PHE A 814 31.76 -3.68 -16.84
CA PHE A 814 32.36 -4.43 -15.74
C PHE A 814 33.09 -5.70 -16.23
N PHE A 815 32.50 -6.48 -17.14
CA PHE A 815 33.13 -7.69 -17.67
C PHE A 815 34.40 -7.39 -18.46
N GLU A 816 34.42 -6.32 -19.28
CA GLU A 816 35.61 -5.88 -19.99
C GLU A 816 36.73 -5.51 -19.01
N SER A 817 36.42 -4.70 -18.01
CA SER A 817 37.37 -4.31 -16.96
C SER A 817 37.90 -5.54 -16.21
N LEU A 818 37.03 -6.49 -15.88
CA LEU A 818 37.38 -7.72 -15.17
C LEU A 818 38.24 -8.66 -16.04
N TYR A 819 37.93 -8.78 -17.33
CA TYR A 819 38.71 -9.57 -18.28
C TYR A 819 40.16 -9.06 -18.36
N PHE A 820 40.35 -7.74 -18.54
CA PHE A 820 41.68 -7.14 -18.55
C PHE A 820 42.40 -7.27 -17.21
N HIS A 821 41.69 -7.13 -16.09
CA HIS A 821 42.25 -7.35 -14.77
C HIS A 821 42.79 -8.78 -14.63
N LEU A 822 42.01 -9.80 -15.02
CA LEU A 822 42.44 -11.21 -14.96
C LEU A 822 43.65 -11.47 -15.86
N LYS A 823 43.64 -10.98 -17.11
CA LYS A 823 44.76 -11.08 -18.05
C LYS A 823 46.04 -10.45 -17.50
N THR A 824 45.94 -9.23 -16.97
CA THR A 824 47.09 -8.46 -16.45
C THR A 824 47.70 -9.13 -15.24
N ASN A 825 46.90 -9.84 -14.43
CA ASN A 825 47.37 -10.61 -13.28
C ASN A 825 47.74 -12.06 -13.63
N GLY A 826 47.92 -12.40 -14.92
CA GLY A 826 48.38 -13.72 -15.37
C GLY A 826 47.33 -14.84 -15.34
N MET A 827 46.07 -14.54 -15.04
CA MET A 827 44.97 -15.52 -14.93
C MET A 827 44.25 -15.72 -16.27
N ASN A 828 44.99 -16.18 -17.28
CA ASN A 828 44.50 -16.33 -18.66
C ASN A 828 43.30 -17.27 -18.77
N ASP A 829 43.34 -18.42 -18.09
CA ASP A 829 42.28 -19.43 -18.17
C ASP A 829 40.97 -18.94 -17.55
N LEU A 830 41.05 -18.19 -16.44
CA LEU A 830 39.86 -17.58 -15.83
C LEU A 830 39.28 -16.45 -16.68
N ALA A 831 40.14 -15.67 -17.35
CA ALA A 831 39.69 -14.65 -18.28
C ALA A 831 38.90 -15.27 -19.45
N ILE A 832 39.39 -16.38 -20.01
CA ILE A 832 38.72 -17.14 -21.09
C ILE A 832 37.42 -17.78 -20.56
N LYS A 833 37.46 -18.43 -19.38
CA LYS A 833 36.27 -19.01 -18.73
C LYS A 833 35.18 -17.95 -18.53
N LEU A 834 35.55 -16.75 -18.08
CA LEU A 834 34.64 -15.63 -17.91
C LEU A 834 34.05 -15.19 -19.26
N SER A 835 34.89 -14.93 -20.26
CA SER A 835 34.43 -14.46 -21.58
C SER A 835 33.48 -15.46 -22.22
N ASP A 836 33.85 -16.74 -22.28
CA ASP A 836 33.03 -17.80 -22.89
C ASP A 836 31.66 -17.91 -22.21
N ALA A 837 31.65 -17.85 -20.88
CA ALA A 837 30.42 -17.92 -20.10
C ALA A 837 29.53 -16.69 -20.30
N VAL A 838 30.10 -15.48 -20.29
CA VAL A 838 29.36 -14.22 -20.54
C VAL A 838 28.77 -14.23 -21.96
N ILE A 839 29.56 -14.56 -22.98
CA ILE A 839 29.08 -14.65 -24.36
C ILE A 839 27.89 -15.62 -24.48
N LYS A 840 27.98 -16.77 -23.81
CA LYS A 840 26.89 -17.74 -23.76
C LYS A 840 25.66 -17.20 -23.03
N ASN A 841 25.83 -16.58 -21.88
CA ASN A 841 24.74 -16.15 -21.01
C ASN A 841 23.92 -14.99 -21.59
N TYR A 842 24.53 -14.09 -22.37
CA TYR A 842 23.83 -12.94 -23.00
C TYR A 842 23.54 -13.14 -24.49
N LYS A 843 23.76 -14.33 -25.05
CA LYS A 843 23.54 -14.62 -26.47
C LYS A 843 22.14 -14.23 -26.93
N ASP A 844 21.11 -14.59 -26.17
CA ASP A 844 19.72 -14.27 -26.54
C ASP A 844 19.44 -12.76 -26.56
N VAL A 845 20.06 -12.00 -25.65
CA VAL A 845 19.96 -10.53 -25.60
C VAL A 845 20.67 -9.90 -26.79
N TYR A 846 21.86 -10.39 -27.11
CA TYR A 846 22.64 -9.95 -28.26
C TYR A 846 21.88 -10.19 -29.57
N ASP A 847 21.44 -11.44 -29.79
CA ASP A 847 20.72 -11.84 -31.00
C ASP A 847 19.43 -11.01 -31.16
N PHE A 848 18.70 -10.76 -30.06
CA PHE A 848 17.53 -9.89 -30.06
C PHE A 848 17.86 -8.47 -30.53
N TYR A 849 18.89 -7.84 -29.96
CA TYR A 849 19.20 -6.44 -30.27
C TYR A 849 19.83 -6.21 -31.64
N ILE A 850 20.57 -7.18 -32.18
CA ILE A 850 21.05 -7.13 -33.57
C ILE A 850 19.84 -7.00 -34.52
N LEU A 851 18.89 -7.93 -34.41
CA LEU A 851 17.67 -7.91 -35.23
C LEU A 851 16.79 -6.68 -34.94
N TYR A 852 16.74 -6.25 -33.68
CA TYR A 852 15.93 -5.10 -33.28
C TYR A 852 16.46 -3.79 -33.88
N LEU A 853 17.78 -3.56 -33.88
CA LEU A 853 18.38 -2.36 -34.47
C LEU A 853 18.32 -2.37 -36.01
N GLU A 854 18.42 -3.53 -36.65
CA GLU A 854 18.17 -3.65 -38.10
C GLU A 854 16.75 -3.21 -38.47
N LYS A 855 15.76 -3.60 -37.64
CA LYS A 855 14.35 -3.25 -37.86
C LYS A 855 14.00 -1.83 -37.42
N TYR A 856 14.68 -1.30 -36.40
CA TYR A 856 14.41 -0.02 -35.77
C TYR A 856 15.69 0.81 -35.61
N PRO A 857 16.23 1.38 -36.71
CA PRO A 857 17.53 2.06 -36.70
C PRO A 857 17.57 3.34 -35.86
N ASP A 858 16.40 3.94 -35.57
CA ASP A 858 16.25 5.17 -34.76
C ASP A 858 15.85 4.85 -33.30
N TYR A 859 16.18 3.66 -32.80
CA TYR A 859 15.87 3.29 -31.41
C TYR A 859 16.50 4.27 -30.41
N ARG A 860 15.70 4.81 -29.49
CA ARG A 860 16.14 5.84 -28.53
C ARG A 860 17.32 5.45 -27.62
N TYR A 861 17.60 4.16 -27.46
CA TYR A 861 18.72 3.65 -26.67
C TYR A 861 19.81 3.01 -27.52
N LYS A 862 19.84 3.32 -28.83
CA LYS A 862 20.81 2.77 -29.78
C LYS A 862 22.25 2.84 -29.28
N GLU A 863 22.69 3.98 -28.77
CA GLU A 863 24.06 4.16 -28.25
C GLU A 863 24.40 3.16 -27.13
N ARG A 864 23.48 2.93 -26.18
CA ARG A 864 23.66 1.93 -25.10
C ARG A 864 23.76 0.51 -25.66
N VAL A 865 22.90 0.18 -26.63
CA VAL A 865 22.88 -1.14 -27.28
C VAL A 865 24.14 -1.36 -28.11
N GLU A 866 24.60 -0.35 -28.85
CA GLU A 866 25.84 -0.40 -29.63
C GLU A 866 27.07 -0.56 -28.74
N ASN A 867 27.10 0.12 -27.58
CA ASN A 867 28.16 -0.10 -26.58
C ASN A 867 28.17 -1.56 -26.10
N PHE A 868 27.01 -2.09 -25.72
CA PHE A 868 26.87 -3.51 -25.36
C PHE A 868 27.36 -4.45 -26.47
N ILE A 869 26.90 -4.27 -27.71
CA ILE A 869 27.28 -5.12 -28.86
C ILE A 869 28.78 -5.04 -29.13
N LYS A 870 29.38 -3.84 -29.03
CA LYS A 870 30.82 -3.63 -29.23
C LYS A 870 31.62 -4.44 -28.22
N VAL A 871 31.29 -4.35 -26.94
CA VAL A 871 32.00 -5.08 -25.88
C VAL A 871 31.74 -6.59 -25.97
N TYR A 872 30.51 -7.00 -26.31
CA TYR A 872 30.19 -8.41 -26.58
C TYR A 872 31.07 -8.98 -27.71
N ASN A 873 31.21 -8.27 -28.82
CA ASN A 873 32.06 -8.70 -29.93
C ASN A 873 33.56 -8.70 -29.57
N PHE A 874 33.99 -7.84 -28.64
CA PHE A 874 35.35 -7.88 -28.11
C PHE A 874 35.59 -9.14 -27.29
N LEU A 875 34.71 -9.47 -26.34
CA LEU A 875 34.83 -10.66 -25.48
C LEU A 875 34.63 -11.99 -26.23
N LYS A 876 34.03 -11.96 -27.43
CA LYS A 876 33.86 -13.13 -28.30
C LYS A 876 35.12 -13.51 -29.08
N LYS A 877 36.04 -12.56 -29.27
CA LYS A 877 37.31 -12.74 -30.00
C LYS A 877 38.38 -13.26 -29.06
#